data_AF-F6YS20-F1
#
_entry.id   AF-F6YS20-F1
#
_cell.length_a   1.000
_cell.length_b   1.000
_cell.length_c   1.000
_cell.angle_alpha   90.00
_cell.angle_beta   90.00
_cell.angle_gamma   90.00
#
_symmetry.space_group_name_H-M   'P 1'
#
loop_
_entity.id
_entity.type
_entity.pdbx_description
1 polymer ?
#
loop_
_entity_poly.entity_id
_entity_poly.type
_entity_poly.pdbx_seq_one_letter_code
_entity_poly.pdbx_strand_id
1 'polypeptide(L)'
;MPTRVCCCCSALRPRYKRLVDNIFPEDPKDGLVKADMEKLTFYAVSAPEKLDRIGSYLAERLSRDVVRHRSGYVLIAMEALDQLLMACHSQSIKPFVESFLHMVAKLLESGEPKLQVLGTNSFVKFANIEEDTPSYHRRYDFFVSRFSAMCHSCHSDPEIRTEIRIAGIRGIQGVVRKTVNDELRATIWEPQHMDKIVPSLLFNMQKIEEVDSRIGPPSSPSATDKEENPAVLAENCFRELLGRATFGNMNNAVRPVFAHLDHHKLWDPNEFAVHCFKIIMYSIQAQYSHHVIQEILGHLDARKKDAPRVRAGIIQVLLEAVAIAAKGSIGPTVLEVFNTLLKHLRLSVEFEADDLQGGSVGSANLNTSSKDNDEKIVQNAIIQTIGFFGSNLPDYQRSEIMMFIMGKVPVFGTSAHTLDISQLGDLGTRRIQIMLLRSLLMVTSGYKAKTIVTALPGSFLDPLLSPSLMEDYELRQLVLEVMHNLMDRHDNRAKLRGIRIIPDVADLKIKREKICRQDTSFMKKNGQQLYRHIYLGCKEEDNVQKNYELLYTSLALITIELANEEVVIDLIRLAIALQDSAIINEDNLPMFHRCGIMALVAAYLNFVSQMIAVPAFCQHVSKVIEIRTMEAPYFLPEHIFRDKCMLPKSLEKHEKDLYFLTNKIAESLGGSGYSFERLSVPYVPQVTDEDRLSRRKSIVDTVSIQVDILSNNVPSDDVITSNCYSSLLKYLVHLRLPVLTLQFQPQPTENHLVNFF
;
A
#
# COMPACT_ATOMS: atom_id res chain seq x y z
N MET A 1 -38.77 -45.41 57.36
CA MET A 1 -40.16 -44.90 57.35
C MET A 1 -40.19 -43.57 58.08
N PRO A 2 -40.47 -42.47 57.36
CA PRO A 2 -41.52 -41.57 57.83
C PRO A 2 -42.54 -41.23 56.71
N THR A 3 -43.80 -41.47 57.05
CA THR A 3 -45.01 -40.69 56.72
C THR A 3 -45.17 -40.12 55.29
N ARG A 4 -45.83 -40.95 54.46
CA ARG A 4 -46.76 -40.49 53.41
C ARG A 4 -47.79 -39.53 54.00
N VAL A 5 -47.83 -38.28 53.51
CA VAL A 5 -48.94 -37.34 53.73
C VAL A 5 -49.41 -36.77 52.39
N CYS A 6 -50.57 -37.27 51.97
CA CYS A 6 -51.66 -36.60 51.24
C CYS A 6 -51.42 -36.04 49.81
N CYS A 7 -51.61 -36.91 48.82
CA CYS A 7 -51.86 -36.64 47.39
C CYS A 7 -53.26 -36.03 47.11
N CYS A 8 -53.70 -35.02 47.86
CA CYS A 8 -55.04 -34.41 47.68
C CYS A 8 -55.02 -32.89 47.42
N CYS A 9 -53.90 -32.33 46.97
CA CYS A 9 -53.79 -30.92 46.57
C CYS A 9 -53.50 -30.70 45.08
N SER A 10 -53.41 -31.77 44.28
CA SER A 10 -53.17 -31.68 42.83
C SER A 10 -54.35 -31.07 42.07
N ALA A 11 -55.59 -31.27 42.54
CA ALA A 11 -56.81 -30.75 41.89
C ALA A 11 -57.03 -29.23 42.08
N LEU A 12 -56.40 -28.60 43.08
CA LEU A 12 -56.46 -27.15 43.35
C LEU A 12 -55.32 -26.36 42.70
N ARG A 13 -54.29 -27.05 42.14
CA ARG A 13 -53.20 -26.36 41.43
C ARG A 13 -53.68 -25.78 40.10
N PRO A 14 -53.25 -24.57 39.70
CA PRO A 14 -53.57 -24.02 38.39
C PRO A 14 -53.26 -25.00 37.25
N ARG A 15 -54.14 -25.10 36.25
CA ARG A 15 -54.04 -26.06 35.13
C ARG A 15 -52.69 -26.04 34.43
N TYR A 16 -52.11 -24.86 34.23
CA TYR A 16 -50.81 -24.71 33.57
C TYR A 16 -49.66 -25.33 34.37
N LYS A 17 -49.68 -25.28 35.71
CA LYS A 17 -48.64 -25.92 36.55
C LYS A 17 -48.69 -27.44 36.44
N ARG A 18 -49.90 -28.01 36.38
CA ARG A 18 -50.07 -29.47 36.21
C ARG A 18 -49.56 -29.93 34.84
N LEU A 19 -49.86 -29.18 33.78
CA LEU A 19 -49.36 -29.49 32.44
C LEU A 19 -47.83 -29.43 32.39
N VAL A 20 -47.22 -28.43 33.02
CA VAL A 20 -45.75 -28.36 33.15
C VAL A 20 -45.22 -29.51 34.00
N ASP A 21 -45.82 -29.84 35.14
CA ASP A 21 -45.33 -30.91 36.01
C ASP A 21 -45.33 -32.29 35.32
N ASN A 22 -46.31 -32.54 34.44
CA ASN A 22 -46.47 -33.81 33.72
C ASN A 22 -45.42 -34.06 32.63
N ILE A 23 -44.73 -33.02 32.14
CA ILE A 23 -43.67 -33.23 31.12
C ILE A 23 -42.39 -33.83 31.73
N PHE A 24 -42.27 -33.81 33.06
CA PHE A 24 -41.11 -34.32 33.78
C PHE A 24 -41.37 -35.75 34.28
N PRO A 25 -40.59 -36.75 33.84
CA PRO A 25 -40.67 -38.12 34.33
C PRO A 25 -40.13 -38.26 35.76
N GLU A 26 -40.37 -39.42 36.38
CA GLU A 26 -39.79 -39.76 37.69
C GLU A 26 -38.26 -39.98 37.59
N ASP A 27 -37.77 -40.65 36.54
CA ASP A 27 -36.34 -40.77 36.23
C ASP A 27 -35.94 -39.77 35.12
N PRO A 28 -34.99 -38.85 35.36
CA PRO A 28 -34.54 -37.89 34.33
C PRO A 28 -33.94 -38.55 33.08
N LYS A 29 -33.55 -39.83 33.12
CA LYS A 29 -33.05 -40.56 31.95
C LYS A 29 -34.13 -40.85 30.91
N ASP A 30 -35.40 -40.85 31.31
CA ASP A 30 -36.53 -41.11 30.41
C ASP A 30 -36.80 -39.93 29.45
N GLY A 31 -36.16 -38.77 29.69
CA GLY A 31 -36.25 -37.60 28.84
C GLY A 31 -37.61 -36.91 28.88
N LEU A 32 -37.81 -35.93 28.00
CA LEU A 32 -39.05 -35.15 27.93
C LEU A 32 -40.23 -36.04 27.48
N VAL A 33 -41.33 -36.03 28.26
CA VAL A 33 -42.55 -36.78 27.93
C VAL A 33 -43.27 -36.12 26.76
N LYS A 34 -43.00 -36.59 25.54
CA LYS A 34 -43.47 -35.97 24.27
C LYS A 34 -44.98 -35.74 24.21
N ALA A 35 -45.79 -36.73 24.61
CA ALA A 35 -47.25 -36.63 24.55
C ALA A 35 -47.82 -35.53 25.47
N ASP A 36 -47.19 -35.29 26.62
CA ASP A 36 -47.60 -34.22 27.54
C ASP A 36 -47.01 -32.87 27.14
N MET A 37 -45.84 -32.88 26.49
CA MET A 37 -45.28 -31.70 25.84
C MET A 37 -46.17 -31.17 24.72
N GLU A 38 -46.70 -32.03 23.84
CA GLU A 38 -47.65 -31.64 22.80
C GLU A 38 -48.91 -30.98 23.38
N LYS A 39 -49.44 -31.52 24.49
CA LYS A 39 -50.58 -30.91 25.21
C LYS A 39 -50.22 -29.55 25.79
N LEU A 40 -49.01 -29.41 26.33
CA LEU A 40 -48.51 -28.14 26.86
C LEU A 40 -48.33 -27.11 25.75
N THR A 41 -47.75 -27.49 24.61
CA THR A 41 -47.61 -26.66 23.42
C THR A 41 -48.96 -26.23 22.87
N PHE A 42 -49.91 -27.16 22.70
CA PHE A 42 -51.27 -26.82 22.27
C PHE A 42 -51.96 -25.84 23.23
N TYR A 43 -51.80 -26.05 24.54
CA TYR A 43 -52.34 -25.15 25.55
C TYR A 43 -51.70 -23.77 25.52
N ALA A 44 -50.38 -23.70 25.30
CA ALA A 44 -49.62 -22.45 25.20
C ALA A 44 -50.01 -21.64 23.95
N VAL A 45 -50.16 -22.30 22.80
CA VAL A 45 -50.61 -21.68 21.55
C VAL A 45 -52.07 -21.22 21.63
N SER A 46 -52.94 -22.01 22.29
CA SER A 46 -54.37 -21.69 22.42
C SER A 46 -54.66 -20.60 23.45
N ALA A 47 -53.75 -20.33 24.39
CA ALA A 47 -53.91 -19.35 25.47
C ALA A 47 -52.61 -18.55 25.68
N PRO A 48 -52.27 -17.65 24.74
CA PRO A 48 -50.97 -16.98 24.72
C PRO A 48 -50.71 -16.11 25.96
N GLU A 49 -51.75 -15.59 26.62
CA GLU A 49 -51.66 -14.83 27.88
C GLU A 49 -51.14 -15.65 29.07
N LYS A 50 -51.12 -16.98 28.95
CA LYS A 50 -50.61 -17.89 29.99
C LYS A 50 -49.19 -18.34 29.73
N LEU A 51 -48.65 -18.07 28.54
CA LEU A 51 -47.30 -18.44 28.14
C LEU A 51 -46.26 -17.85 29.08
N ASP A 52 -46.43 -16.59 29.49
CA ASP A 52 -45.59 -15.93 30.50
C ASP A 52 -45.52 -16.71 31.82
N ARG A 53 -46.69 -17.08 32.37
CA ARG A 53 -46.78 -17.84 33.64
C ARG A 53 -46.18 -19.24 33.53
N ILE A 54 -46.26 -19.86 32.35
CA ILE A 54 -45.61 -21.14 32.06
C ILE A 54 -44.08 -20.94 32.06
N GLY A 55 -43.59 -19.91 31.37
CA GLY A 55 -42.17 -19.53 31.33
C GLY A 55 -41.58 -19.24 32.71
N SER A 56 -42.25 -18.41 33.53
CA SER A 56 -41.78 -18.10 34.88
C SER A 56 -41.74 -19.34 35.78
N TYR A 57 -42.72 -20.23 35.66
CA TYR A 57 -42.75 -21.46 36.46
C TYR A 57 -41.64 -22.45 36.06
N LEU A 58 -41.37 -22.57 34.76
CA LEU A 58 -40.23 -23.33 34.26
C LEU A 58 -38.90 -22.70 34.73
N ALA A 59 -38.79 -21.37 34.76
CA ALA A 59 -37.62 -20.65 35.25
C ALA A 59 -37.33 -20.88 36.74
N GLU A 60 -38.36 -20.82 37.59
CA GLU A 60 -38.24 -21.16 39.00
C GLU A 60 -37.81 -22.62 39.19
N ARG A 61 -38.38 -23.55 38.41
CA ARG A 61 -38.06 -24.97 38.50
C ARG A 61 -36.62 -25.25 38.06
N LEU A 62 -36.22 -24.76 36.89
CA LEU A 62 -34.86 -24.88 36.37
C LEU A 62 -33.85 -24.30 37.35
N SER A 63 -34.10 -23.10 37.88
CA SER A 63 -33.19 -22.46 38.84
C SER A 63 -32.97 -23.31 40.09
N ARG A 64 -34.03 -23.94 40.62
CA ARG A 64 -33.91 -24.88 41.75
C ARG A 64 -33.12 -26.13 41.39
N ASP A 65 -33.28 -26.64 40.18
CA ASP A 65 -32.63 -27.88 39.74
C ASP A 65 -31.15 -27.67 39.40
N VAL A 66 -30.77 -26.49 38.91
CA VAL A 66 -29.37 -26.06 38.77
C VAL A 66 -28.68 -26.01 40.13
N VAL A 67 -29.29 -25.34 41.13
CA VAL A 67 -28.73 -25.24 42.49
C VAL A 67 -28.62 -26.62 43.17
N ARG A 68 -29.50 -27.56 42.83
CA ARG A 68 -29.49 -28.93 43.37
C ARG A 68 -28.60 -29.90 42.58
N HIS A 69 -27.86 -29.42 41.58
CA HIS A 69 -27.01 -30.24 40.70
C HIS A 69 -27.77 -31.39 40.02
N ARG A 70 -29.04 -31.18 39.63
CA ARG A 70 -29.87 -32.17 38.95
C ARG A 70 -29.92 -31.89 37.44
N SER A 71 -28.78 -32.07 36.77
CA SER A 71 -28.60 -31.72 35.35
C SER A 71 -29.58 -32.42 34.40
N GLY A 72 -30.01 -33.64 34.70
CA GLY A 72 -31.01 -34.36 33.89
C GLY A 72 -32.36 -33.65 33.80
N TYR A 73 -32.87 -33.11 34.91
CA TYR A 73 -34.13 -32.33 34.86
C TYR A 73 -33.93 -30.94 34.25
N VAL A 74 -32.72 -30.38 34.33
CA VAL A 74 -32.37 -29.12 33.66
C VAL A 74 -32.40 -29.28 32.14
N LEU A 75 -31.91 -30.41 31.61
CA LEU A 75 -31.99 -30.75 30.19
C LEU A 75 -33.45 -30.81 29.71
N ILE A 76 -34.31 -31.52 30.45
CA ILE A 76 -35.74 -31.64 30.12
C ILE A 76 -36.44 -30.27 30.15
N ALA A 77 -36.13 -29.44 31.15
CA ALA A 77 -36.69 -28.09 31.24
C ALA A 77 -36.29 -27.21 30.05
N MET A 78 -35.01 -27.25 29.63
CA MET A 78 -34.53 -26.50 28.46
C MET A 78 -35.11 -27.02 27.15
N GLU A 79 -35.23 -28.34 26.98
CA GLU A 79 -35.83 -28.92 25.78
C GLU A 79 -37.31 -28.51 25.63
N ALA A 80 -38.07 -28.52 26.74
CA ALA A 80 -39.43 -28.02 26.75
C ALA A 80 -39.51 -26.53 26.40
N LEU A 81 -38.58 -25.72 26.88
CA LEU A 81 -38.53 -24.29 26.58
C LEU A 81 -38.21 -24.01 25.12
N ASP A 82 -37.23 -24.70 24.56
CA ASP A 82 -36.89 -24.61 23.13
C ASP A 82 -38.10 -24.96 22.27
N GLN A 83 -38.85 -26.03 22.61
CA GLN A 83 -40.06 -26.41 21.87
C GLN A 83 -41.18 -25.36 22.00
N LEU A 84 -41.41 -24.81 23.19
CA LEU A 84 -42.39 -23.74 23.38
C LEU A 84 -42.01 -22.48 22.62
N LEU A 85 -40.72 -22.12 22.63
CA LEU A 85 -40.19 -20.96 21.93
C LEU A 85 -40.34 -21.10 20.41
N MET A 86 -40.06 -22.27 19.86
CA MET A 86 -40.21 -22.55 18.42
C MET A 86 -41.66 -22.75 17.97
N ALA A 87 -42.61 -22.96 18.89
CA ALA A 87 -44.01 -23.18 18.55
C ALA A 87 -44.90 -21.94 18.72
N CYS A 88 -44.48 -20.96 19.54
CA CYS A 88 -45.27 -19.78 19.87
C CYS A 88 -44.71 -18.53 19.17
N HIS A 89 -45.49 -17.88 18.32
CA HIS A 89 -45.06 -16.83 17.38
C HIS A 89 -45.95 -15.57 17.44
N SER A 90 -46.48 -15.24 18.64
CA SER A 90 -47.48 -14.15 18.80
C SER A 90 -46.93 -12.97 19.59
N GLN A 91 -47.61 -11.81 19.56
CA GLN A 91 -47.23 -10.60 20.31
C GLN A 91 -47.11 -10.80 21.84
N SER A 92 -47.65 -11.90 22.38
CA SER A 92 -47.57 -12.29 23.79
C SER A 92 -46.26 -13.03 24.18
N ILE A 93 -45.36 -13.27 23.21
CA ILE A 93 -44.08 -13.96 23.45
C ILE A 93 -43.10 -13.12 24.29
N LYS A 94 -43.30 -11.80 24.41
CA LYS A 94 -42.31 -10.88 25.01
C LYS A 94 -41.94 -11.24 26.47
N PRO A 95 -42.89 -11.44 27.40
CA PRO A 95 -42.55 -11.79 28.77
C PRO A 95 -41.96 -13.22 28.89
N PHE A 96 -42.38 -14.11 27.98
CA PHE A 96 -41.84 -15.47 27.91
C PHE A 96 -40.37 -15.49 27.48
N VAL A 97 -39.97 -14.68 26.49
CA VAL A 97 -38.57 -14.55 26.08
C VAL A 97 -37.72 -13.99 27.23
N GLU A 98 -38.25 -13.08 28.06
CA GLU A 98 -37.51 -12.60 29.23
C GLU A 98 -37.22 -13.73 30.23
N SER A 99 -38.23 -14.55 30.53
CA SER A 99 -38.06 -15.74 31.37
C SER A 99 -37.06 -16.73 30.75
N PHE A 100 -37.13 -16.95 29.43
CA PHE A 100 -36.20 -17.79 28.67
C PHE A 100 -34.76 -17.29 28.78
N LEU A 101 -34.50 -16.01 28.49
CA LEU A 101 -33.17 -15.43 28.57
C LEU A 101 -32.62 -15.45 30.01
N HIS A 102 -33.48 -15.32 31.03
CA HIS A 102 -33.04 -15.47 32.42
C HIS A 102 -32.56 -16.89 32.73
N MET A 103 -33.25 -17.91 32.22
CA MET A 103 -32.84 -19.31 32.37
C MET A 103 -31.53 -19.61 31.64
N VAL A 104 -31.41 -19.16 30.39
CA VAL A 104 -30.15 -19.28 29.64
C VAL A 104 -29.02 -18.61 30.43
N ALA A 105 -29.23 -17.41 30.96
CA ALA A 105 -28.23 -16.72 31.78
C ALA A 105 -27.79 -17.56 33.00
N LYS A 106 -28.74 -18.21 33.69
CA LYS A 106 -28.43 -19.10 34.82
C LYS A 106 -27.59 -20.31 34.41
N LEU A 107 -27.83 -20.89 33.24
CA LEU A 107 -27.02 -21.99 32.73
C LEU A 107 -25.59 -21.53 32.42
N LEU A 108 -25.43 -20.37 31.80
CA LEU A 108 -24.11 -19.80 31.49
C LEU A 108 -23.32 -19.42 32.76
N GLU A 109 -24.01 -19.04 33.85
CA GLU A 109 -23.43 -18.75 35.17
C GLU A 109 -23.00 -19.99 35.95
N SER A 110 -23.58 -21.17 35.67
CA SER A 110 -23.39 -22.39 36.48
C SER A 110 -21.96 -22.90 36.56
N GLY A 111 -21.09 -22.53 35.61
CA GLY A 111 -19.71 -22.99 35.52
C GLY A 111 -19.54 -24.45 35.05
N GLU A 112 -20.63 -25.20 34.89
CA GLU A 112 -20.61 -26.57 34.39
C GLU A 112 -20.57 -26.57 32.85
N PRO A 113 -19.56 -27.18 32.20
CA PRO A 113 -19.39 -27.12 30.75
C PRO A 113 -20.63 -27.58 29.97
N LYS A 114 -21.25 -28.69 30.40
CA LYS A 114 -22.47 -29.24 29.76
C LYS A 114 -23.65 -28.27 29.82
N LEU A 115 -23.82 -27.56 30.94
CA LEU A 115 -24.88 -26.57 31.09
C LEU A 115 -24.59 -25.31 30.29
N GLN A 116 -23.32 -24.89 30.20
CA GLN A 116 -22.91 -23.76 29.35
C GLN A 116 -23.19 -24.05 27.86
N VAL A 117 -22.81 -25.23 27.37
CA VAL A 117 -23.10 -25.67 25.99
C VAL A 117 -24.60 -25.74 25.73
N LEU A 118 -25.39 -26.31 26.66
CA LEU A 118 -26.85 -26.36 26.57
C LEU A 118 -27.47 -24.95 26.49
N GLY A 119 -27.03 -24.05 27.37
CA GLY A 119 -27.47 -22.65 27.39
C GLY A 119 -27.16 -21.95 26.06
N THR A 120 -25.94 -22.08 25.56
CA THR A 120 -25.57 -21.54 24.23
C THR A 120 -26.45 -22.11 23.14
N ASN A 121 -26.62 -23.43 23.05
CA ASN A 121 -27.38 -24.06 21.97
C ASN A 121 -28.84 -23.56 21.95
N SER A 122 -29.45 -23.42 23.12
CA SER A 122 -30.79 -22.87 23.28
C SER A 122 -30.84 -21.40 22.84
N PHE A 123 -29.84 -20.60 23.23
CA PHE A 123 -29.73 -19.21 22.80
C PHE A 123 -29.54 -19.06 21.27
N VAL A 124 -28.77 -19.94 20.64
CA VAL A 124 -28.58 -19.94 19.18
C VAL A 124 -29.88 -20.30 18.46
N LYS A 125 -30.67 -21.25 18.97
CA LYS A 125 -32.01 -21.55 18.43
C LYS A 125 -32.90 -20.30 18.50
N PHE A 126 -32.92 -19.64 19.66
CA PHE A 126 -33.62 -18.35 19.81
C PHE A 126 -33.14 -17.30 18.80
N ALA A 127 -31.82 -17.21 18.60
CA ALA A 127 -31.23 -16.22 17.70
C ALA A 127 -31.61 -16.41 16.23
N ASN A 128 -31.94 -17.63 15.81
CA ASN A 128 -32.33 -17.95 14.43
C ASN A 128 -33.83 -17.76 14.15
N ILE A 129 -34.64 -17.36 15.12
CA ILE A 129 -36.06 -17.04 14.91
C ILE A 129 -36.16 -15.65 14.25
N GLU A 130 -36.77 -15.54 13.07
CA GLU A 130 -36.76 -14.30 12.26
C GLU A 130 -37.74 -13.21 12.73
N GLU A 131 -38.68 -13.52 13.62
CA GLU A 131 -39.72 -12.56 14.08
C GLU A 131 -39.16 -11.38 14.88
N ASP A 132 -39.85 -10.23 14.79
CA ASP A 132 -39.62 -8.98 15.55
C ASP A 132 -39.84 -9.18 17.07
N THR A 133 -38.96 -9.96 17.68
CA THR A 133 -38.84 -10.05 19.13
C THR A 133 -38.25 -8.75 19.67
N PRO A 134 -38.85 -8.13 20.71
CA PRO A 134 -38.35 -6.89 21.29
C PRO A 134 -36.89 -7.01 21.73
N SER A 135 -36.19 -5.91 21.64
CA SER A 135 -34.78 -5.85 21.94
C SER A 135 -34.49 -5.82 23.45
N TYR A 136 -34.05 -6.96 24.00
CA TYR A 136 -33.62 -7.09 25.41
C TYR A 136 -32.21 -6.52 25.66
N HIS A 137 -31.94 -5.30 25.16
CA HIS A 137 -30.59 -4.71 25.06
C HIS A 137 -29.75 -4.80 26.35
N ARG A 138 -30.32 -4.43 27.51
CA ARG A 138 -29.59 -4.49 28.80
C ARG A 138 -29.15 -5.91 29.20
N ARG A 139 -29.83 -6.94 28.69
CA ARG A 139 -29.48 -8.33 28.97
C ARG A 139 -28.39 -8.85 28.03
N TYR A 140 -28.26 -8.28 26.82
CA TYR A 140 -27.19 -8.65 25.91
C TYR A 140 -25.81 -8.25 26.42
N ASP A 141 -25.67 -7.21 27.25
CA ASP A 141 -24.40 -6.88 27.93
C ASP A 141 -23.85 -8.09 28.72
N PHE A 142 -24.74 -8.77 29.43
CA PHE A 142 -24.41 -9.98 30.17
C PHE A 142 -24.02 -11.11 29.20
N PHE A 143 -24.81 -11.35 28.14
CA PHE A 143 -24.53 -12.41 27.18
C PHE A 143 -23.22 -12.21 26.44
N VAL A 144 -22.95 -10.99 25.94
CA VAL A 144 -21.67 -10.62 25.33
C VAL A 144 -20.53 -10.90 26.30
N SER A 145 -20.64 -10.44 27.55
CA SER A 145 -19.59 -10.65 28.54
C SER A 145 -19.36 -12.13 28.86
N ARG A 146 -20.42 -12.94 28.98
CA ARG A 146 -20.32 -14.37 29.27
C ARG A 146 -19.81 -15.19 28.09
N PHE A 147 -20.33 -14.96 26.89
CA PHE A 147 -19.89 -15.67 25.69
C PHE A 147 -18.44 -15.32 25.33
N SER A 148 -18.03 -14.05 25.47
CA SER A 148 -16.62 -13.65 25.37
C SER A 148 -15.75 -14.37 26.41
N ALA A 149 -16.17 -14.44 27.67
CA ALA A 149 -15.41 -15.19 28.69
C ALA A 149 -15.26 -16.68 28.33
N MET A 150 -16.30 -17.31 27.76
CA MET A 150 -16.25 -18.69 27.29
C MET A 150 -15.26 -18.87 26.12
N CYS A 151 -15.15 -17.89 25.22
CA CYS A 151 -14.15 -17.88 24.13
C CYS A 151 -12.70 -17.91 24.65
N HIS A 152 -12.46 -17.47 25.88
CA HIS A 152 -11.16 -17.48 26.55
C HIS A 152 -11.02 -18.60 27.59
N SER A 153 -11.86 -19.64 27.54
CA SER A 153 -11.79 -20.75 28.49
C SER A 153 -10.40 -21.39 28.55
N CYS A 154 -9.90 -21.57 29.78
CA CYS A 154 -8.63 -22.22 30.11
C CYS A 154 -8.86 -23.55 30.86
N HIS A 155 -9.96 -24.25 30.54
CA HIS A 155 -10.25 -25.55 31.15
C HIS A 155 -9.07 -26.54 30.95
N SER A 156 -8.80 -27.35 31.96
CA SER A 156 -7.67 -28.29 32.01
C SER A 156 -7.73 -29.31 30.89
N ASP A 157 -8.91 -29.91 30.71
CA ASP A 157 -9.21 -30.84 29.63
C ASP A 157 -9.30 -30.09 28.27
N PRO A 158 -8.49 -30.48 27.26
CA PRO A 158 -8.50 -29.87 25.93
C PRO A 158 -9.81 -30.01 25.16
N GLU A 159 -10.51 -31.14 25.27
CA GLU A 159 -11.76 -31.38 24.54
C GLU A 159 -12.86 -30.47 25.11
N ILE A 160 -13.03 -30.49 26.44
CA ILE A 160 -13.98 -29.63 27.15
C ILE A 160 -13.64 -28.14 26.93
N ARG A 161 -12.35 -27.79 26.91
CA ARG A 161 -11.92 -26.41 26.60
C ARG A 161 -12.38 -25.99 25.20
N THR A 162 -12.21 -26.85 24.20
CA THR A 162 -12.65 -26.60 22.82
C THR A 162 -14.16 -26.50 22.74
N GLU A 163 -14.91 -27.38 23.40
CA GLU A 163 -16.39 -27.32 23.46
C GLU A 163 -16.89 -26.00 24.05
N ILE A 164 -16.31 -25.54 25.17
CA ILE A 164 -16.69 -24.27 25.80
C ILE A 164 -16.39 -23.10 24.86
N ARG A 165 -15.25 -23.11 24.15
CA ARG A 165 -14.87 -22.05 23.21
C ARG A 165 -15.80 -22.01 22.00
N ILE A 166 -16.11 -23.17 21.41
CA ILE A 166 -17.10 -23.30 20.33
C ILE A 166 -18.45 -22.75 20.79
N ALA A 167 -18.89 -23.10 22.01
CA ALA A 167 -20.11 -22.57 22.59
C ALA A 167 -20.05 -21.05 22.83
N GLY A 168 -18.89 -20.51 23.20
CA GLY A 168 -18.69 -19.06 23.29
C GLY A 168 -18.87 -18.38 21.93
N ILE A 169 -18.21 -18.88 20.89
CA ILE A 169 -18.24 -18.31 19.53
C ILE A 169 -19.65 -18.36 18.95
N ARG A 170 -20.34 -19.50 19.05
CA ARG A 170 -21.73 -19.65 18.60
C ARG A 170 -22.67 -18.71 19.35
N GLY A 171 -22.44 -18.52 20.66
CA GLY A 171 -23.18 -17.56 21.47
C GLY A 171 -23.01 -16.13 20.97
N ILE A 172 -21.77 -15.69 20.72
CA ILE A 172 -21.47 -14.39 20.10
C ILE A 172 -22.17 -14.27 18.74
N GLN A 173 -22.05 -15.28 17.88
CA GLN A 173 -22.70 -15.28 16.56
C GLN A 173 -24.23 -15.12 16.67
N GLY A 174 -24.85 -15.78 17.64
CA GLY A 174 -26.28 -15.60 17.94
C GLY A 174 -26.62 -14.17 18.36
N VAL A 175 -25.78 -13.53 19.19
CA VAL A 175 -25.96 -12.12 19.56
C VAL A 175 -25.88 -11.23 18.32
N VAL A 176 -24.85 -11.41 17.49
CA VAL A 176 -24.64 -10.64 16.24
C VAL A 176 -25.84 -10.75 15.31
N ARG A 177 -26.43 -11.94 15.14
CA ARG A 177 -27.62 -12.14 14.30
C ARG A 177 -28.83 -11.37 14.81
N LYS A 178 -29.08 -11.40 16.13
CA LYS A 178 -30.26 -10.77 16.72
C LYS A 178 -30.16 -9.25 16.85
N THR A 179 -28.97 -8.70 17.05
CA THR A 179 -28.84 -7.27 17.38
C THR A 179 -28.66 -6.37 16.17
N VAL A 180 -28.43 -6.90 14.96
CA VAL A 180 -28.08 -6.07 13.80
C VAL A 180 -29.23 -5.83 12.82
N ASN A 181 -30.35 -6.54 12.98
CA ASN A 181 -31.53 -6.41 12.10
C ASN A 181 -32.58 -5.39 12.60
N ASP A 182 -32.42 -4.80 13.79
CA ASP A 182 -33.46 -3.98 14.42
C ASP A 182 -33.14 -2.47 14.30
N GLU A 183 -34.04 -1.70 13.69
CA GLU A 183 -33.87 -0.26 13.38
C GLU A 183 -33.78 0.64 14.63
N LEU A 184 -34.11 0.10 15.82
CA LEU A 184 -34.04 0.78 17.10
C LEU A 184 -32.71 0.53 17.82
N ARG A 185 -31.76 1.43 17.53
CA ARG A 185 -30.39 1.51 18.06
C ARG A 185 -30.27 1.34 19.59
N ALA A 186 -29.85 0.15 20.04
CA ALA A 186 -28.71 0.02 20.95
C ALA A 186 -27.67 -0.85 20.23
N THR A 187 -26.77 -0.15 19.55
CA THR A 187 -25.84 -0.69 18.57
C THR A 187 -24.82 -1.57 19.28
N ILE A 188 -24.84 -2.89 19.02
CA ILE A 188 -23.76 -3.84 19.35
C ILE A 188 -22.35 -3.28 19.04
N TRP A 189 -22.29 -2.31 18.14
CA TRP A 189 -21.12 -1.53 17.76
C TRP A 189 -20.60 -0.56 18.83
N GLU A 190 -21.21 -0.45 20.00
CA GLU A 190 -20.65 0.34 21.10
C GLU A 190 -19.30 -0.27 21.56
N PRO A 191 -18.31 0.57 21.91
CA PRO A 191 -16.99 0.09 22.34
C PRO A 191 -17.05 -0.97 23.45
N GLN A 192 -17.95 -0.81 24.42
CA GLN A 192 -18.14 -1.75 25.54
C GLN A 192 -18.44 -3.21 25.11
N HIS A 193 -19.02 -3.41 23.93
CA HIS A 193 -19.29 -4.73 23.36
C HIS A 193 -18.20 -5.15 22.37
N MET A 194 -17.82 -4.26 21.45
CA MET A 194 -16.81 -4.55 20.43
C MET A 194 -15.44 -4.87 21.03
N ASP A 195 -15.06 -4.20 22.12
CA ASP A 195 -13.82 -4.45 22.88
C ASP A 195 -13.80 -5.84 23.56
N LYS A 196 -14.92 -6.54 23.59
CA LYS A 196 -15.02 -7.94 24.06
C LYS A 196 -15.18 -8.91 22.90
N ILE A 197 -16.06 -8.61 21.96
CA ILE A 197 -16.41 -9.49 20.84
C ILE A 197 -15.23 -9.69 19.92
N VAL A 198 -14.63 -8.60 19.40
CA VAL A 198 -13.57 -8.69 18.40
C VAL A 198 -12.34 -9.41 18.96
N PRO A 199 -11.77 -9.04 20.13
CA PRO A 199 -10.64 -9.78 20.70
C PRO A 199 -10.94 -11.26 20.98
N SER A 200 -12.17 -11.60 21.36
CA SER A 200 -12.58 -13.00 21.60
C SER A 200 -12.53 -13.84 20.32
N LEU A 201 -12.96 -13.27 19.20
CA LEU A 201 -12.91 -13.93 17.90
C LEU A 201 -11.46 -14.05 17.41
N LEU A 202 -10.69 -12.96 17.47
CA LEU A 202 -9.28 -12.96 17.06
C LEU A 202 -8.43 -13.97 17.84
N PHE A 203 -8.62 -14.06 19.16
CA PHE A 203 -7.93 -15.03 20.01
C PHE A 203 -8.16 -16.49 19.58
N ASN A 204 -9.36 -16.82 19.11
CA ASN A 204 -9.67 -18.16 18.61
C ASN A 204 -9.20 -18.38 17.17
N MET A 205 -9.14 -17.33 16.35
CA MET A 205 -8.57 -17.38 15.00
C MET A 205 -7.06 -17.60 14.99
N GLN A 206 -6.33 -17.03 15.96
CA GLN A 206 -4.87 -17.12 16.04
C GLN A 206 -4.35 -18.56 16.22
N LYS A 207 -5.16 -19.46 16.79
CA LYS A 207 -4.75 -20.82 17.18
C LYS A 207 -4.70 -21.85 16.02
N ILE A 208 -4.70 -21.41 14.77
CA ILE A 208 -4.62 -22.35 13.62
C ILE A 208 -3.21 -22.92 13.42
N GLU A 209 -2.17 -22.41 14.09
CA GLU A 209 -0.80 -22.91 13.90
C GLU A 209 -0.05 -23.16 15.22
N GLU A 210 -0.50 -24.14 16.00
CA GLU A 210 0.49 -24.94 16.76
C GLU A 210 1.09 -25.96 15.79
N VAL A 211 2.29 -25.59 15.34
CA VAL A 211 3.26 -26.40 14.58
C VAL A 211 3.53 -27.71 15.32
N ASP A 212 2.77 -28.76 15.04
CA ASP A 212 3.16 -30.13 15.40
C ASP A 212 2.75 -31.21 14.36
N SER A 213 2.41 -30.79 13.13
CA SER A 213 2.08 -31.70 12.03
C SER A 213 3.29 -32.18 11.21
N ARG A 214 4.52 -32.09 11.74
CA ARG A 214 5.73 -32.61 11.06
C ARG A 214 6.25 -33.97 11.51
N ILE A 215 5.61 -34.66 12.47
CA ILE A 215 6.03 -36.03 12.82
C ILE A 215 4.81 -36.92 13.09
N GLY A 216 4.30 -37.57 12.04
CA GLY A 216 3.37 -38.69 12.19
C GLY A 216 2.64 -39.04 10.88
N PRO A 217 2.53 -40.32 10.50
CA PRO A 217 1.72 -40.72 9.35
C PRO A 217 0.24 -40.49 9.64
N PRO A 218 -0.59 -40.22 8.61
CA PRO A 218 -1.99 -39.88 8.80
C PRO A 218 -2.77 -41.08 9.33
N SER A 219 -3.39 -40.94 10.50
CA SER A 219 -4.43 -41.85 10.97
C SER A 219 -5.66 -41.74 10.06
N SER A 220 -6.15 -42.89 9.63
CA SER A 220 -7.31 -43.09 8.75
C SER A 220 -8.58 -42.37 9.23
N PRO A 221 -9.44 -41.84 8.33
CA PRO A 221 -10.63 -41.10 8.72
C PRO A 221 -11.75 -42.05 9.17
N SER A 222 -12.13 -42.00 10.45
CA SER A 222 -13.40 -42.53 10.92
C SER A 222 -14.53 -41.56 10.55
N ALA A 223 -15.57 -42.07 9.90
CA ALA A 223 -16.64 -41.30 9.25
C ALA A 223 -17.74 -40.76 10.20
N THR A 224 -17.41 -40.39 11.43
CA THR A 224 -18.36 -39.82 12.40
C THR A 224 -17.63 -38.76 13.22
N ASP A 225 -18.20 -37.55 13.24
CA ASP A 225 -17.72 -36.31 13.86
C ASP A 225 -16.71 -35.49 13.02
N LYS A 226 -17.26 -34.60 12.18
CA LYS A 226 -16.52 -33.39 11.79
C LYS A 226 -16.41 -32.53 13.04
N GLU A 227 -15.35 -32.73 13.82
CA GLU A 227 -15.04 -31.87 14.95
C GLU A 227 -14.94 -30.42 14.43
N GLU A 228 -15.87 -29.57 14.84
CA GLU A 228 -15.95 -28.21 14.32
C GLU A 228 -14.73 -27.40 14.77
N ASN A 229 -13.92 -26.92 13.82
CA ASN A 229 -12.74 -26.15 14.15
C ASN A 229 -13.15 -24.76 14.72
N PRO A 230 -12.79 -24.42 15.98
CA PRO A 230 -13.16 -23.17 16.61
C PRO A 230 -12.65 -21.94 15.86
N ALA A 231 -11.51 -22.05 15.17
CA ALA A 231 -10.93 -20.93 14.47
C ALA A 231 -11.70 -20.59 13.17
N VAL A 232 -12.19 -21.60 12.45
CA VAL A 232 -13.06 -21.42 11.28
C VAL A 232 -14.39 -20.81 11.69
N LEU A 233 -14.96 -21.26 12.82
CA LEU A 233 -16.18 -20.66 13.38
C LEU A 233 -15.96 -19.18 13.77
N ALA A 234 -14.84 -18.87 14.40
CA ALA A 234 -14.50 -17.51 14.80
C ALA A 234 -14.33 -16.58 13.58
N GLU A 235 -13.64 -17.05 12.54
CA GLU A 235 -13.52 -16.32 11.28
C GLU A 235 -14.89 -16.09 10.63
N ASN A 236 -15.73 -17.12 10.53
CA ASN A 236 -17.08 -16.99 9.96
C ASN A 236 -17.94 -16.00 10.76
N CYS A 237 -17.86 -16.04 12.10
CA CYS A 237 -18.55 -15.08 12.96
C CYS A 237 -18.00 -13.65 12.75
N PHE A 238 -16.69 -13.49 12.57
CA PHE A 238 -16.07 -12.19 12.31
C PHE A 238 -16.49 -11.61 10.95
N ARG A 239 -16.49 -12.44 9.89
CA ARG A 239 -17.04 -12.08 8.57
C ARG A 239 -18.50 -11.66 8.67
N GLU A 240 -19.29 -12.43 9.39
CA GLU A 240 -20.72 -12.19 9.59
C GLU A 240 -21.00 -10.86 10.32
N LEU A 241 -20.20 -10.53 11.35
CA LEU A 241 -20.24 -9.24 12.05
C LEU A 241 -19.91 -8.09 11.10
N LEU A 242 -18.76 -8.18 10.41
CA LEU A 242 -18.24 -7.11 9.55
C LEU A 242 -19.09 -6.87 8.30
N GLY A 243 -19.73 -7.91 7.77
CA GLY A 243 -20.67 -7.80 6.65
C GLY A 243 -21.88 -6.93 6.91
N ARG A 244 -22.16 -6.63 8.19
CA ARG A 244 -23.24 -5.73 8.61
C ARG A 244 -22.75 -4.38 9.15
N ALA A 245 -21.43 -4.12 9.11
CA ALA A 245 -20.88 -2.84 9.52
C ALA A 245 -21.28 -1.73 8.54
N THR A 246 -21.73 -0.60 9.07
CA THR A 246 -22.00 0.63 8.31
C THR A 246 -20.89 1.65 8.53
N PHE A 247 -20.85 2.71 7.72
CA PHE A 247 -19.84 3.77 7.80
C PHE A 247 -19.62 4.30 9.23
N GLY A 248 -20.70 4.64 9.96
CA GLY A 248 -20.60 5.25 11.29
C GLY A 248 -20.08 4.32 12.40
N ASN A 249 -20.10 3.01 12.17
CA ASN A 249 -19.73 2.01 13.17
C ASN A 249 -18.42 1.27 12.85
N MET A 250 -17.85 1.51 11.66
CA MET A 250 -16.66 0.82 11.19
C MET A 250 -15.45 1.02 12.11
N ASN A 251 -15.24 2.25 12.61
CA ASN A 251 -14.14 2.53 13.55
C ASN A 251 -14.22 1.64 14.80
N ASN A 252 -15.42 1.48 15.37
CA ASN A 252 -15.61 0.62 16.54
C ASN A 252 -15.38 -0.86 16.25
N ALA A 253 -15.48 -1.30 14.98
CA ALA A 253 -15.17 -2.65 14.55
C ALA A 253 -13.67 -2.89 14.38
N VAL A 254 -12.96 -1.91 13.80
CA VAL A 254 -11.54 -2.02 13.43
C VAL A 254 -10.61 -1.67 14.59
N ARG A 255 -10.94 -0.68 15.42
CA ARG A 255 -10.10 -0.24 16.55
C ARG A 255 -9.74 -1.36 17.54
N PRO A 256 -10.65 -2.27 17.93
CA PRO A 256 -10.30 -3.41 18.78
C PRO A 256 -9.34 -4.40 18.10
N VAL A 257 -9.34 -4.48 16.76
CA VAL A 257 -8.39 -5.30 15.99
C VAL A 257 -6.98 -4.75 16.16
N PHE A 258 -6.80 -3.43 15.96
CA PHE A 258 -5.50 -2.78 16.22
C PHE A 258 -5.04 -2.98 17.66
N ALA A 259 -5.93 -2.77 18.62
CA ALA A 259 -5.61 -2.98 20.03
C ALA A 259 -5.16 -4.43 20.29
N HIS A 260 -5.86 -5.42 19.74
CA HIS A 260 -5.47 -6.82 19.90
C HIS A 260 -4.08 -7.11 19.30
N LEU A 261 -3.83 -6.66 18.06
CA LEU A 261 -2.55 -6.85 17.39
C LEU A 261 -1.38 -6.18 18.14
N ASP A 262 -1.59 -4.96 18.66
CA ASP A 262 -0.60 -4.22 19.44
C ASP A 262 -0.27 -4.92 20.77
N HIS A 263 -1.30 -5.29 21.55
CA HIS A 263 -1.10 -5.90 22.87
C HIS A 263 -0.43 -7.27 22.77
N HIS A 264 -0.76 -8.05 21.74
CA HIS A 264 -0.20 -9.39 21.53
C HIS A 264 1.06 -9.41 20.64
N LYS A 265 1.56 -8.23 20.21
CA LYS A 265 2.75 -8.07 19.36
C LYS A 265 2.66 -8.85 18.04
N LEU A 266 1.51 -8.83 17.39
CA LEU A 266 1.20 -9.62 16.18
C LEU A 266 1.50 -8.88 14.87
N TRP A 267 2.35 -7.86 14.93
CA TRP A 267 2.88 -7.14 13.77
C TRP A 267 4.21 -7.69 13.28
N ASP A 268 4.89 -8.54 14.06
CA ASP A 268 6.12 -9.25 13.70
C ASP A 268 6.14 -10.65 14.34
N PRO A 269 5.88 -11.73 13.58
CA PRO A 269 5.51 -11.75 12.15
C PRO A 269 4.12 -11.14 11.90
N ASN A 270 3.90 -10.61 10.68
CA ASN A 270 2.68 -9.89 10.31
C ASN A 270 1.59 -10.74 9.64
N GLU A 271 1.78 -12.06 9.52
CA GLU A 271 0.89 -12.96 8.77
C GLU A 271 -0.55 -12.93 9.31
N PHE A 272 -0.69 -12.99 10.64
CA PHE A 272 -2.00 -12.92 11.28
C PHE A 272 -2.66 -11.54 11.13
N ALA A 273 -1.88 -10.46 11.21
CA ALA A 273 -2.40 -9.10 10.97
C ALA A 273 -2.91 -8.97 9.53
N VAL A 274 -2.15 -9.45 8.54
CA VAL A 274 -2.56 -9.48 7.13
C VAL A 274 -3.82 -10.32 6.94
N HIS A 275 -3.91 -11.50 7.56
CA HIS A 275 -5.11 -12.35 7.50
C HIS A 275 -6.35 -11.64 8.05
N CYS A 276 -6.24 -11.01 9.23
CA CYS A 276 -7.32 -10.24 9.85
C CYS A 276 -7.82 -9.14 8.92
N PHE A 277 -6.93 -8.34 8.33
CA PHE A 277 -7.34 -7.24 7.45
C PHE A 277 -7.83 -7.72 6.08
N LYS A 278 -7.36 -8.87 5.57
CA LYS A 278 -7.99 -9.51 4.41
C LYS A 278 -9.44 -9.89 4.70
N ILE A 279 -9.71 -10.51 5.85
CA ILE A 279 -11.08 -10.81 6.28
C ILE A 279 -11.91 -9.53 6.33
N ILE A 280 -11.38 -8.46 6.93
CA ILE A 280 -12.09 -7.17 7.01
C ILE A 280 -12.44 -6.66 5.62
N MET A 281 -11.44 -6.51 4.74
CA MET A 281 -11.63 -5.92 3.42
C MET A 281 -12.55 -6.73 2.51
N TYR A 282 -12.57 -8.06 2.62
CA TYR A 282 -13.48 -8.91 1.86
C TYR A 282 -14.91 -8.97 2.42
N SER A 283 -15.10 -8.64 3.69
CA SER A 283 -16.42 -8.77 4.34
C SER A 283 -17.22 -7.48 4.28
N ILE A 284 -16.56 -6.32 4.28
CA ILE A 284 -17.23 -5.03 4.25
C ILE A 284 -17.74 -4.66 2.86
N GLN A 285 -18.69 -3.74 2.79
CA GLN A 285 -19.12 -3.16 1.52
C GLN A 285 -17.99 -2.31 0.91
N ALA A 286 -17.79 -2.41 -0.41
CA ALA A 286 -16.70 -1.74 -1.13
C ALA A 286 -16.64 -0.22 -0.88
N GLN A 287 -17.79 0.43 -0.77
CA GLN A 287 -17.90 1.87 -0.47
C GLN A 287 -17.25 2.29 0.85
N TYR A 288 -17.08 1.38 1.82
CA TYR A 288 -16.45 1.67 3.12
C TYR A 288 -14.96 1.32 3.17
N SER A 289 -14.40 0.76 2.08
CA SER A 289 -12.99 0.34 2.02
C SER A 289 -12.00 1.48 2.25
N HIS A 290 -12.30 2.68 1.73
CA HIS A 290 -11.46 3.87 1.91
C HIS A 290 -11.34 4.28 3.39
N HIS A 291 -12.39 4.07 4.18
CA HIS A 291 -12.38 4.42 5.59
C HIS A 291 -11.50 3.45 6.40
N VAL A 292 -11.53 2.15 6.10
CA VAL A 292 -10.59 1.18 6.71
C VAL A 292 -9.14 1.52 6.35
N ILE A 293 -8.87 1.93 5.11
CA ILE A 293 -7.55 2.40 4.70
C ILE A 293 -7.12 3.63 5.52
N GLN A 294 -8.02 4.59 5.74
CA GLN A 294 -7.74 5.76 6.59
C GLN A 294 -7.44 5.37 8.04
N GLU A 295 -8.17 4.42 8.61
CA GLU A 295 -7.89 3.90 9.95
C GLU A 295 -6.51 3.21 10.03
N ILE A 296 -6.10 2.45 9.00
CA ILE A 296 -4.74 1.87 8.91
C ILE A 296 -3.67 2.96 8.82
N LEU A 297 -3.88 4.00 8.00
CA LEU A 297 -2.97 5.14 7.89
C LEU A 297 -2.85 5.91 9.22
N GLY A 298 -3.98 6.13 9.89
CA GLY A 298 -4.03 6.75 11.22
C GLY A 298 -3.28 5.93 12.26
N HIS A 299 -3.41 4.60 12.21
CA HIS A 299 -2.66 3.69 13.09
C HIS A 299 -1.15 3.75 12.82
N LEU A 300 -0.73 3.77 11.55
CA LEU A 300 0.69 3.94 11.18
C LEU A 300 1.25 5.26 11.72
N ASP A 301 0.49 6.36 11.62
CA ASP A 301 0.86 7.67 12.18
C ASP A 301 0.97 7.65 13.73
N ALA A 302 0.05 6.96 14.41
CA ALA A 302 0.10 6.80 15.87
C ALA A 302 1.29 5.94 16.31
N ARG A 303 1.70 4.96 15.50
CA ARG A 303 2.81 4.03 15.75
C ARG A 303 4.13 4.43 15.07
N LYS A 304 4.28 5.70 14.67
CA LYS A 304 5.47 6.19 13.95
C LYS A 304 6.83 6.01 14.65
N LYS A 305 6.82 5.82 15.98
CA LYS A 305 8.03 5.61 16.82
C LYS A 305 8.26 4.15 17.20
N ASP A 306 7.38 3.24 16.79
CA ASP A 306 7.52 1.83 17.10
C ASP A 306 8.64 1.20 16.26
N ALA A 307 9.04 -0.01 16.66
CA ALA A 307 10.12 -0.74 16.01
C ALA A 307 9.90 -0.85 14.48
N PRO A 308 10.96 -0.78 13.66
CA PRO A 308 10.84 -0.78 12.20
C PRO A 308 10.01 -1.95 11.67
N ARG A 309 10.14 -3.15 12.24
CA ARG A 309 9.35 -4.31 11.84
C ARG A 309 7.86 -4.20 12.12
N VAL A 310 7.47 -3.52 13.20
CA VAL A 310 6.06 -3.23 13.50
C VAL A 310 5.50 -2.27 12.44
N ARG A 311 6.23 -1.19 12.13
CA ARG A 311 5.84 -0.25 11.07
C ARG A 311 5.74 -0.94 9.70
N ALA A 312 6.71 -1.77 9.35
CA ALA A 312 6.68 -2.57 8.12
C ALA A 312 5.49 -3.54 8.09
N GLY A 313 5.14 -4.14 9.23
CA GLY A 313 3.94 -4.96 9.40
C GLY A 313 2.65 -4.20 9.08
N ILE A 314 2.51 -2.98 9.60
CA ILE A 314 1.35 -2.10 9.32
C ILE A 314 1.33 -1.70 7.84
N ILE A 315 2.48 -1.37 7.25
CA ILE A 315 2.60 -1.03 5.82
C ILE A 315 2.21 -2.22 4.93
N GLN A 316 2.58 -3.45 5.31
CA GLN A 316 2.17 -4.64 4.56
C GLN A 316 0.65 -4.87 4.63
N VAL A 317 0.03 -4.61 5.79
CA VAL A 317 -1.43 -4.63 5.92
C VAL A 317 -2.08 -3.58 5.02
N LEU A 318 -1.52 -2.36 4.97
CA LEU A 318 -1.99 -1.29 4.08
C LEU A 318 -1.88 -1.70 2.61
N LEU A 319 -0.77 -2.31 2.19
CA LEU A 319 -0.55 -2.81 0.83
C LEU A 319 -1.66 -3.78 0.40
N GLU A 320 -1.95 -4.77 1.24
CA GLU A 320 -2.99 -5.77 0.97
C GLU A 320 -4.40 -5.17 0.96
N ALA A 321 -4.68 -4.23 1.88
CA ALA A 321 -5.96 -3.53 1.91
C ALA A 321 -6.19 -2.69 0.64
N VAL A 322 -5.17 -1.94 0.23
CA VAL A 322 -5.18 -1.15 -1.02
C VAL A 322 -5.35 -2.06 -2.24
N ALA A 323 -4.69 -3.22 -2.27
CA ALA A 323 -4.81 -4.21 -3.35
C ALA A 323 -6.25 -4.72 -3.53
N ILE A 324 -6.95 -4.94 -2.43
CA ILE A 324 -8.35 -5.38 -2.46
C ILE A 324 -9.26 -4.22 -2.90
N ALA A 325 -9.03 -3.01 -2.38
CA ALA A 325 -9.86 -1.82 -2.64
C ALA A 325 -9.66 -1.19 -4.03
N ALA A 326 -8.51 -1.41 -4.67
CA ALA A 326 -8.18 -0.89 -6.00
C ALA A 326 -9.21 -1.30 -7.08
N LYS A 327 -10.01 -2.34 -6.82
CA LYS A 327 -11.05 -2.83 -7.74
C LYS A 327 -12.33 -1.99 -7.78
N GLY A 328 -12.50 -0.94 -6.97
CA GLY A 328 -13.76 -0.17 -7.06
C GLY A 328 -13.94 1.16 -6.31
N SER A 329 -13.14 1.53 -5.29
CA SER A 329 -13.53 2.69 -4.43
C SER A 329 -12.38 3.48 -3.78
N ILE A 330 -11.18 3.47 -4.36
CA ILE A 330 -10.00 4.07 -3.71
C ILE A 330 -9.82 5.58 -3.95
N GLY A 331 -10.57 6.16 -4.89
CA GLY A 331 -10.36 7.51 -5.45
C GLY A 331 -10.13 8.64 -4.43
N PRO A 332 -10.95 8.81 -3.38
CA PRO A 332 -10.80 9.92 -2.43
C PRO A 332 -9.53 9.89 -1.58
N THR A 333 -8.97 8.70 -1.35
CA THR A 333 -7.84 8.49 -0.43
C THR A 333 -6.48 8.39 -1.12
N VAL A 334 -6.43 8.44 -2.46
CA VAL A 334 -5.19 8.20 -3.23
C VAL A 334 -4.07 9.12 -2.76
N LEU A 335 -4.27 10.44 -2.82
CA LEU A 335 -3.26 11.42 -2.42
C LEU A 335 -2.88 11.32 -0.94
N GLU A 336 -3.85 11.02 -0.08
CA GLU A 336 -3.61 10.86 1.36
C GLU A 336 -2.69 9.66 1.64
N VAL A 337 -2.93 8.51 0.99
CA VAL A 337 -2.08 7.31 1.08
C VAL A 337 -0.66 7.64 0.65
N PHE A 338 -0.45 8.26 -0.53
CA PHE A 338 0.90 8.63 -0.98
C PHE A 338 1.56 9.64 -0.04
N ASN A 339 0.84 10.67 0.39
CA ASN A 339 1.38 11.69 1.28
C ASN A 339 1.86 11.08 2.62
N THR A 340 1.06 10.22 3.22
CA THR A 340 1.42 9.53 4.47
C THR A 340 2.59 8.58 4.25
N LEU A 341 2.59 7.77 3.18
CA LEU A 341 3.71 6.88 2.86
C LEU A 341 5.03 7.65 2.66
N LEU A 342 5.02 8.76 1.90
CA LEU A 342 6.21 9.59 1.69
C LEU A 342 6.67 10.30 2.98
N LYS A 343 5.73 10.68 3.86
CA LYS A 343 6.02 11.22 5.20
C LYS A 343 6.74 10.16 6.05
N HIS A 344 6.25 8.92 6.08
CA HIS A 344 6.91 7.82 6.81
C HIS A 344 8.23 7.40 6.20
N LEU A 345 8.40 7.53 4.89
CA LEU A 345 9.69 7.31 4.22
C LEU A 345 10.74 8.31 4.68
N ARG A 346 10.36 9.58 4.83
CA ARG A 346 11.22 10.64 5.40
C ARG A 346 11.58 10.35 6.86
N LEU A 347 10.59 10.03 7.69
CA LEU A 347 10.82 9.67 9.09
C LEU A 347 11.78 8.48 9.23
N SER A 348 11.66 7.47 8.37
CA SER A 348 12.56 6.31 8.37
C SER A 348 14.00 6.68 7.98
N VAL A 349 14.19 7.63 7.07
CA VAL A 349 15.52 8.17 6.73
C VAL A 349 16.08 9.02 7.87
N GLU A 350 15.24 9.81 8.55
CA GLU A 350 15.61 10.58 9.74
C GLU A 350 16.09 9.66 10.87
N PHE A 351 15.38 8.57 11.16
CA PHE A 351 15.82 7.58 12.16
C PHE A 351 17.13 6.88 11.79
N GLU A 352 17.33 6.54 10.51
CA GLU A 352 18.61 5.98 10.01
C GLU A 352 19.78 6.98 10.22
N ALA A 353 19.54 8.28 10.03
CA ALA A 353 20.56 9.31 10.19
C ALA A 353 20.90 9.60 11.67
N ASP A 354 19.90 9.63 12.56
CA ASP A 354 20.09 9.84 13.99
C ASP A 354 20.89 8.70 14.65
N ASP A 355 20.63 7.45 14.26
CA ASP A 355 21.37 6.28 14.76
C ASP A 355 22.86 6.33 14.38
N LEU A 356 23.19 6.85 13.20
CA LEU A 356 24.57 7.03 12.73
C LEU A 356 25.31 8.15 13.48
N GLN A 357 24.61 9.21 13.91
CA GLN A 357 25.21 10.31 14.69
C GLN A 357 25.31 9.98 16.20
N GLY A 358 24.35 9.22 16.74
CA GLY A 358 24.31 8.83 18.15
C GLY A 358 25.29 7.71 18.55
N GLY A 359 25.90 7.02 17.58
CA GLY A 359 26.83 5.90 17.81
C GLY A 359 28.22 6.25 18.35
N SER A 360 28.51 7.52 18.66
CA SER A 360 29.84 7.98 19.08
C SER A 360 29.90 8.50 20.52
N VAL A 361 29.32 7.81 21.52
CA VAL A 361 29.89 7.75 22.88
C VAL A 361 29.41 6.47 23.60
N GLY A 362 30.24 5.43 23.62
CA GLY A 362 30.16 4.37 24.64
C GLY A 362 29.74 2.97 24.16
N SER A 363 30.74 2.08 24.16
CA SER A 363 30.65 0.62 24.14
C SER A 363 30.41 -0.05 22.79
N ALA A 364 31.52 -0.51 22.21
CA ALA A 364 31.56 -1.49 21.14
C ALA A 364 30.93 -2.82 21.60
N ASN A 365 29.64 -3.00 21.32
CA ASN A 365 29.00 -4.30 21.31
C ASN A 365 28.89 -4.80 19.86
N LEU A 366 29.54 -5.93 19.60
CA LEU A 366 29.79 -6.59 18.31
C LEU A 366 28.55 -7.18 17.59
N ASN A 367 27.39 -6.51 17.61
CA ASN A 367 26.17 -6.94 16.90
C ASN A 367 25.52 -5.80 16.08
N THR A 368 26.29 -4.86 15.53
CA THR A 368 25.78 -3.65 14.86
C THR A 368 25.33 -3.84 13.41
N SER A 369 25.53 -5.00 12.78
CA SER A 369 25.12 -5.23 11.39
C SER A 369 23.63 -5.50 11.18
N SER A 370 22.85 -5.76 12.25
CA SER A 370 21.42 -6.07 12.12
C SER A 370 20.50 -4.85 12.23
N LYS A 371 20.85 -3.84 13.05
CA LYS A 371 20.00 -2.67 13.31
C LYS A 371 19.99 -1.66 12.15
N ASP A 372 21.15 -1.47 11.50
CA ASP A 372 21.33 -0.58 10.33
C ASP A 372 20.59 -1.07 9.06
N ASN A 373 19.96 -2.24 9.16
CA ASN A 373 19.20 -2.88 8.10
C ASN A 373 17.67 -2.82 8.35
N ASP A 374 17.24 -2.55 9.58
CA ASP A 374 15.81 -2.66 9.94
C ASP A 374 14.99 -1.47 9.42
N GLU A 375 15.52 -0.23 9.41
CA GLU A 375 14.84 0.91 8.76
C GLU A 375 14.74 0.72 7.24
N LYS A 376 15.73 0.07 6.62
CA LYS A 376 15.67 -0.26 5.18
C LYS A 376 14.50 -1.19 4.86
N ILE A 377 14.08 -2.04 5.80
CA ILE A 377 12.87 -2.87 5.64
C ILE A 377 11.64 -1.96 5.51
N VAL A 378 11.52 -0.94 6.36
CA VAL A 378 10.43 0.04 6.29
C VAL A 378 10.49 0.83 4.98
N GLN A 379 11.65 1.36 4.62
CA GLN A 379 11.87 2.11 3.37
C GLN A 379 11.44 1.27 2.15
N ASN A 380 11.87 0.01 2.08
CA ASN A 380 11.53 -0.90 0.98
C ASN A 380 10.04 -1.25 0.97
N ALA A 381 9.44 -1.53 2.13
CA ALA A 381 8.00 -1.80 2.23
C ALA A 381 7.16 -0.61 1.75
N ILE A 382 7.57 0.62 2.08
CA ILE A 382 6.92 1.85 1.60
C ILE A 382 7.06 1.98 0.09
N ILE A 383 8.28 1.86 -0.46
CA ILE A 383 8.56 1.98 -1.89
C ILE A 383 7.76 0.93 -2.69
N GLN A 384 7.71 -0.31 -2.20
CA GLN A 384 6.91 -1.39 -2.80
C GLN A 384 5.42 -1.05 -2.77
N THR A 385 4.92 -0.51 -1.65
CA THR A 385 3.51 -0.13 -1.51
C THR A 385 3.12 1.01 -2.45
N ILE A 386 3.95 2.05 -2.54
CA ILE A 386 3.81 3.16 -3.49
C ILE A 386 3.78 2.63 -4.93
N GLY A 387 4.72 1.75 -5.29
CA GLY A 387 4.82 1.16 -6.62
C GLY A 387 3.59 0.35 -7.01
N PHE A 388 3.21 -0.60 -6.14
CA PHE A 388 2.04 -1.43 -6.35
C PHE A 388 0.78 -0.58 -6.45
N PHE A 389 0.60 0.40 -5.56
CA PHE A 389 -0.56 1.27 -5.61
C PHE A 389 -0.58 2.10 -6.90
N GLY A 390 0.54 2.73 -7.26
CA GLY A 390 0.68 3.53 -8.48
C GLY A 390 0.43 2.72 -9.77
N SER A 391 0.82 1.45 -9.79
CA SER A 391 0.58 0.56 -10.94
C SER A 391 -0.90 0.20 -11.17
N ASN A 392 -1.74 0.31 -10.13
CA ASN A 392 -3.17 0.06 -10.21
C ASN A 392 -4.00 1.32 -10.53
N LEU A 393 -3.36 2.49 -10.63
CA LEU A 393 -4.04 3.74 -10.95
C LEU A 393 -4.18 3.92 -12.47
N PRO A 394 -5.26 4.58 -12.93
CA PRO A 394 -5.34 5.10 -14.30
C PRO A 394 -4.21 6.08 -14.61
N ASP A 395 -3.79 6.16 -15.88
CA ASP A 395 -2.64 6.97 -16.33
C ASP A 395 -2.69 8.45 -15.90
N TYR A 396 -3.88 9.06 -15.87
CA TYR A 396 -4.05 10.45 -15.46
C TYR A 396 -3.73 10.66 -13.97
N GLN A 397 -4.28 9.82 -13.08
CA GLN A 397 -3.97 9.89 -11.64
C GLN A 397 -2.52 9.51 -11.39
N ARG A 398 -2.02 8.52 -12.13
CA ARG A 398 -0.63 8.11 -12.05
C ARG A 398 0.32 9.26 -12.39
N SER A 399 0.01 10.06 -13.41
CA SER A 399 0.74 11.28 -13.77
C SER A 399 0.68 12.35 -12.67
N GLU A 400 -0.47 12.55 -12.04
CA GLU A 400 -0.62 13.45 -10.88
C GLU A 400 0.25 12.99 -9.70
N ILE A 401 0.31 11.68 -9.43
CA ILE A 401 1.17 11.11 -8.38
C ILE A 401 2.65 11.26 -8.72
N MET A 402 3.06 11.08 -9.98
CA MET A 402 4.44 11.35 -10.41
C MET A 402 4.82 12.81 -10.13
N MET A 403 3.98 13.76 -10.52
CA MET A 403 4.16 15.19 -10.24
C MET A 403 4.20 15.47 -8.73
N PHE A 404 3.33 14.81 -7.95
CA PHE A 404 3.28 14.96 -6.50
C PHE A 404 4.57 14.47 -5.83
N ILE A 405 5.08 13.29 -6.19
CA ILE A 405 6.35 12.77 -5.67
C ILE A 405 7.50 13.69 -6.06
N MET A 406 7.57 14.14 -7.32
CA MET A 406 8.61 15.06 -7.77
C MET A 406 8.55 16.41 -7.03
N GLY A 407 7.37 16.93 -6.75
CA GLY A 407 7.20 18.13 -5.92
C GLY A 407 7.69 17.97 -4.47
N LYS A 408 7.94 16.73 -4.02
CA LYS A 408 8.55 16.43 -2.72
C LYS A 408 10.05 16.15 -2.83
N VAL A 409 10.63 15.97 -4.02
CA VAL A 409 12.09 15.77 -4.15
C VAL A 409 12.80 17.09 -3.84
N PRO A 410 13.67 17.16 -2.82
CA PRO A 410 14.42 18.38 -2.54
C PRO A 410 15.32 18.73 -3.74
N VAL A 411 15.22 19.96 -4.25
CA VAL A 411 16.11 20.49 -5.29
C VAL A 411 17.02 21.53 -4.66
N PHE A 412 18.33 21.44 -4.89
CA PHE A 412 19.29 22.38 -4.32
C PHE A 412 19.07 23.79 -4.92
N GLY A 413 18.92 24.79 -4.04
CA GLY A 413 18.81 26.20 -4.44
C GLY A 413 17.38 26.75 -4.53
N THR A 414 16.35 25.92 -4.42
CA THR A 414 14.96 26.38 -4.25
C THR A 414 14.49 26.13 -2.82
N SER A 415 14.23 27.20 -2.08
CA SER A 415 13.47 27.16 -0.81
C SER A 415 12.00 26.87 -1.12
N ALA A 416 11.71 25.67 -1.62
CA ALA A 416 10.34 25.21 -1.77
C ALA A 416 9.87 24.61 -0.44
N HIS A 417 9.29 25.48 0.37
CA HIS A 417 8.57 25.15 1.59
C HIS A 417 7.54 24.02 1.36
N THR A 418 7.68 22.92 2.08
CA THR A 418 6.53 22.27 2.75
C THR A 418 6.94 21.34 3.89
N LEU A 419 8.21 20.92 3.97
CA LEU A 419 8.70 20.01 5.02
C LEU A 419 10.11 20.44 5.42
N ASP A 420 10.35 20.61 6.71
CA ASP A 420 11.54 21.22 7.32
C ASP A 420 12.78 20.31 7.19
N ILE A 421 13.57 20.48 6.12
CA ILE A 421 14.79 19.67 5.83
C ILE A 421 16.03 20.27 6.53
N SER A 422 15.87 21.33 7.31
CA SER A 422 16.98 22.06 7.95
C SER A 422 17.82 21.23 8.92
N GLN A 423 17.32 20.07 9.36
CA GLN A 423 17.94 19.22 10.40
C GLN A 423 18.76 18.05 9.84
N LEU A 424 18.67 17.71 8.54
CA LEU A 424 19.12 16.40 8.03
C LEU A 424 20.55 16.35 7.45
N GLY A 425 21.23 17.49 7.34
CA GLY A 425 22.53 17.60 6.68
C GLY A 425 22.53 17.17 5.21
N ASP A 426 23.68 17.24 4.55
CA ASP A 426 23.80 16.92 3.11
C ASP A 426 23.60 15.42 2.81
N LEU A 427 24.12 14.54 3.69
CA LEU A 427 23.97 13.09 3.54
C LEU A 427 22.51 12.62 3.68
N GLY A 428 21.77 13.19 4.64
CA GLY A 428 20.35 12.87 4.81
C GLY A 428 19.50 13.41 3.66
N THR A 429 19.82 14.62 3.17
CA THR A 429 19.18 15.19 1.97
C THR A 429 19.39 14.31 0.74
N ARG A 430 20.62 13.81 0.54
CA ARG A 430 20.94 12.84 -0.52
C ARG A 430 20.12 11.55 -0.37
N ARG A 431 20.06 10.99 0.85
CA ARG A 431 19.33 9.75 1.11
C ARG A 431 17.83 9.88 0.80
N ILE A 432 17.20 10.99 1.19
CA ILE A 432 15.78 11.21 0.87
C ILE A 432 15.56 11.39 -0.63
N GLN A 433 16.46 12.08 -1.35
CA GLN A 433 16.37 12.18 -2.81
C GLN A 433 16.39 10.79 -3.47
N ILE A 434 17.31 9.90 -3.05
CA ILE A 434 17.38 8.52 -3.55
C ILE A 434 16.07 7.77 -3.26
N MET A 435 15.53 7.85 -2.03
CA MET A 435 14.30 7.14 -1.65
C MET A 435 13.07 7.64 -2.42
N LEU A 436 12.96 8.95 -2.64
CA LEU A 436 11.86 9.54 -3.41
C LEU A 436 11.97 9.21 -4.91
N LEU A 437 13.17 9.23 -5.49
CA LEU A 437 13.37 8.83 -6.88
C LEU A 437 13.16 7.33 -7.09
N ARG A 438 13.51 6.48 -6.12
CA ARG A 438 13.14 5.04 -6.13
C ARG A 438 11.62 4.85 -6.07
N SER A 439 10.94 5.63 -5.23
CA SER A 439 9.47 5.65 -5.17
C SER A 439 8.87 6.04 -6.51
N LEU A 440 9.40 7.09 -7.15
CA LEU A 440 8.98 7.53 -8.48
C LEU A 440 9.25 6.46 -9.55
N LEU A 441 10.43 5.83 -9.53
CA LEU A 441 10.79 4.75 -10.45
C LEU A 441 9.79 3.60 -10.39
N MET A 442 9.36 3.23 -9.19
CA MET A 442 8.33 2.21 -9.01
C MET A 442 6.97 2.66 -9.57
N VAL A 443 6.60 3.94 -9.37
CA VAL A 443 5.37 4.52 -9.97
C VAL A 443 5.47 4.62 -11.48
N THR A 444 6.64 4.77 -12.11
CA THR A 444 6.75 4.80 -13.59
C THR A 444 6.83 3.42 -14.24
N SER A 445 7.04 2.36 -13.46
CA SER A 445 7.20 0.99 -13.97
C SER A 445 5.96 0.48 -14.71
N GLY A 446 6.07 0.23 -16.01
CA GLY A 446 4.94 -0.19 -16.86
C GLY A 446 3.98 0.95 -17.25
N TYR A 447 4.40 2.21 -17.12
CA TYR A 447 3.66 3.34 -17.68
C TYR A 447 3.72 3.33 -19.21
N LYS A 448 2.58 3.41 -19.89
CA LYS A 448 2.52 3.35 -21.36
C LYS A 448 1.89 4.61 -21.93
N ALA A 449 2.72 5.63 -22.09
CA ALA A 449 2.29 6.89 -22.66
C ALA A 449 1.97 6.76 -24.16
N LYS A 450 0.87 7.38 -24.61
CA LYS A 450 0.58 7.49 -26.05
C LYS A 450 1.53 8.46 -26.74
N THR A 451 1.84 9.58 -26.09
CA THR A 451 2.77 10.60 -26.60
C THR A 451 3.72 11.05 -25.50
N ILE A 452 4.93 11.45 -25.88
CA ILE A 452 5.96 11.76 -24.88
C ILE A 452 5.61 12.98 -24.03
N VAL A 453 4.86 13.93 -24.59
CA VAL A 453 4.40 15.14 -23.87
C VAL A 453 3.52 14.79 -22.67
N THR A 454 2.74 13.71 -22.77
CA THR A 454 1.92 13.22 -21.64
C THR A 454 2.73 12.48 -20.57
N ALA A 455 3.88 11.91 -20.93
CA ALA A 455 4.78 11.24 -19.99
C ALA A 455 5.75 12.21 -19.31
N LEU A 456 6.24 13.17 -20.08
CA LEU A 456 7.25 14.15 -19.70
C LEU A 456 6.78 15.57 -20.05
N PRO A 457 5.74 16.10 -19.38
CA PRO A 457 5.39 17.50 -19.53
C PRO A 457 6.57 18.38 -19.06
N GLY A 458 6.74 19.57 -19.63
CA GLY A 458 7.89 20.44 -19.28
C GLY A 458 7.99 20.76 -17.79
N SER A 459 6.86 20.91 -17.10
CA SER A 459 6.78 21.12 -15.65
C SER A 459 7.30 19.93 -14.81
N PHE A 460 7.41 18.75 -15.42
CA PHE A 460 7.98 17.54 -14.81
C PHE A 460 9.42 17.30 -15.26
N LEU A 461 9.72 17.62 -16.53
CA LEU A 461 11.01 17.34 -17.15
C LEU A 461 12.15 18.11 -16.47
N ASP A 462 11.99 19.43 -16.28
CA ASP A 462 13.06 20.24 -15.67
C ASP A 462 13.37 19.77 -14.23
N PRO A 463 12.38 19.60 -13.33
CA PRO A 463 12.63 19.08 -11.98
C PRO A 463 13.16 17.64 -11.96
N LEU A 464 12.82 16.80 -12.93
CA LEU A 464 13.34 15.42 -13.01
C LEU A 464 14.81 15.41 -13.45
N LEU A 465 15.20 16.34 -14.31
CA LEU A 465 16.53 16.40 -14.86
C LEU A 465 17.52 17.12 -13.93
N SER A 466 17.07 18.05 -13.08
CA SER A 466 17.97 18.78 -12.18
C SER A 466 18.79 17.88 -11.22
N PRO A 467 18.27 16.78 -10.61
CA PRO A 467 19.07 15.88 -9.79
C PRO A 467 20.12 15.11 -10.60
N SER A 468 19.97 14.99 -11.92
CA SER A 468 20.96 14.31 -12.76
C SER A 468 22.24 15.13 -12.99
N LEU A 469 22.24 16.41 -12.60
CA LEU A 469 23.41 17.30 -12.64
C LEU A 469 24.17 17.32 -11.31
N MET A 470 23.80 16.46 -10.37
CA MET A 470 24.46 16.33 -9.07
C MET A 470 25.64 15.36 -9.14
N GLU A 471 26.62 15.56 -8.27
CA GLU A 471 27.80 14.68 -8.04
C GLU A 471 27.42 13.38 -7.30
N ASP A 472 26.36 12.70 -7.75
CA ASP A 472 25.95 11.39 -7.25
C ASP A 472 25.48 10.48 -8.39
N TYR A 473 26.29 9.47 -8.67
CA TYR A 473 26.03 8.48 -9.70
C TYR A 473 24.72 7.73 -9.49
N GLU A 474 24.28 7.49 -8.25
CA GLU A 474 23.05 6.75 -7.95
C GLU A 474 21.81 7.59 -8.31
N LEU A 475 21.82 8.89 -7.97
CA LEU A 475 20.75 9.81 -8.38
C LEU A 475 20.66 9.89 -9.91
N ARG A 476 21.80 10.00 -10.60
CA ARG A 476 21.84 10.02 -12.07
C ARG A 476 21.29 8.72 -12.66
N GLN A 477 21.64 7.56 -12.09
CA GLN A 477 21.06 6.28 -12.51
C GLN A 477 19.54 6.29 -12.35
N LEU A 478 19.01 6.69 -11.19
CA LEU A 478 17.56 6.72 -10.95
C LEU A 478 16.81 7.64 -11.91
N VAL A 479 17.35 8.83 -12.20
CA VAL A 479 16.75 9.74 -13.19
C VAL A 479 16.72 9.09 -14.57
N LEU A 480 17.83 8.51 -15.02
CA LEU A 480 17.88 7.82 -16.32
C LEU A 480 16.90 6.66 -16.38
N GLU A 481 16.79 5.85 -15.33
CA GLU A 481 15.86 4.72 -15.27
C GLU A 481 14.38 5.18 -15.28
N VAL A 482 14.05 6.27 -14.59
CA VAL A 482 12.72 6.91 -14.63
C VAL A 482 12.41 7.39 -16.05
N MET A 483 13.36 8.09 -16.69
CA MET A 483 13.21 8.55 -18.07
C MET A 483 13.01 7.39 -19.04
N HIS A 484 13.78 6.29 -18.88
CA HIS A 484 13.62 5.11 -19.72
C HIS A 484 12.23 4.49 -19.60
N ASN A 485 11.70 4.36 -18.39
CA ASN A 485 10.33 3.85 -18.17
C ASN A 485 9.27 4.71 -18.86
N LEU A 486 9.46 6.04 -18.89
CA LEU A 486 8.51 6.97 -19.50
C LEU A 486 8.66 7.07 -21.02
N MET A 487 9.85 6.83 -21.57
CA MET A 487 10.13 6.86 -23.01
C MET A 487 9.86 5.53 -23.72
N ASP A 488 10.11 4.39 -23.08
CA ASP A 488 10.09 3.07 -23.72
C ASP A 488 8.67 2.51 -23.93
N ARG A 489 7.95 3.06 -24.91
CA ARG A 489 6.56 2.68 -25.21
C ARG A 489 6.41 1.25 -25.73
N HIS A 490 7.45 0.71 -26.35
CA HIS A 490 7.40 -0.58 -27.04
C HIS A 490 8.21 -1.70 -26.37
N ASP A 491 8.58 -1.52 -25.09
CA ASP A 491 9.31 -2.49 -24.28
C ASP A 491 10.65 -2.92 -24.94
N ASN A 492 11.39 -1.95 -25.52
CA ASN A 492 12.68 -2.17 -26.17
C ASN A 492 13.88 -2.13 -25.20
N ARG A 493 13.73 -1.51 -24.02
CA ARG A 493 14.81 -1.34 -23.03
C ARG A 493 15.50 -2.66 -22.67
N ALA A 494 14.73 -3.73 -22.49
CA ALA A 494 15.28 -5.05 -22.15
C ALA A 494 16.25 -5.60 -23.22
N LYS A 495 16.05 -5.24 -24.50
CA LYS A 495 16.87 -5.68 -25.63
C LYS A 495 18.21 -4.92 -25.71
N LEU A 496 18.23 -3.72 -25.13
CA LEU A 496 19.38 -2.80 -25.10
C LEU A 496 20.25 -2.95 -23.84
N ARG A 497 19.89 -3.88 -22.94
CA ARG A 497 20.63 -4.10 -21.69
C ARG A 497 22.06 -4.55 -21.95
N GLY A 498 23.01 -3.94 -21.24
CA GLY A 498 24.45 -4.19 -21.38
C GLY A 498 25.01 -3.51 -22.63
N ILE A 499 25.80 -2.46 -22.40
CA ILE A 499 26.48 -1.73 -23.47
C ILE A 499 27.43 -2.67 -24.23
N ARG A 500 27.28 -2.73 -25.55
CA ARG A 500 28.08 -3.58 -26.44
C ARG A 500 28.03 -3.07 -27.88
N ILE A 501 28.99 -3.51 -28.68
CA ILE A 501 28.91 -3.45 -30.14
C ILE A 501 27.92 -4.54 -30.59
N ILE A 502 26.85 -4.13 -31.28
CA ILE A 502 25.82 -5.05 -31.76
C ILE A 502 26.19 -5.50 -33.17
N PRO A 503 26.43 -6.80 -33.41
CA PRO A 503 26.81 -7.28 -34.74
C PRO A 503 25.72 -7.04 -35.79
N ASP A 504 24.47 -7.35 -35.42
CA ASP A 504 23.29 -7.08 -36.25
C ASP A 504 22.13 -6.59 -35.36
N VAL A 505 21.71 -5.35 -35.56
CA VAL A 505 20.58 -4.75 -34.84
C VAL A 505 19.24 -5.40 -35.22
N ALA A 506 19.14 -6.03 -36.40
CA ALA A 506 17.93 -6.73 -36.82
C ALA A 506 17.60 -7.91 -35.87
N ASP A 507 18.61 -8.57 -35.32
CA ASP A 507 18.45 -9.68 -34.37
C ASP A 507 17.76 -9.26 -33.06
N LEU A 508 17.89 -7.99 -32.68
CA LEU A 508 17.23 -7.44 -31.50
C LEU A 508 15.72 -7.32 -31.68
N LYS A 509 15.21 -7.37 -32.93
CA LYS A 509 13.79 -7.22 -33.25
C LYS A 509 13.20 -5.96 -32.60
N ILE A 510 13.87 -4.83 -32.80
CA ILE A 510 13.44 -3.53 -32.27
C ILE A 510 12.06 -3.20 -32.82
N LYS A 511 11.13 -2.84 -31.92
CA LYS A 511 9.80 -2.38 -32.29
C LYS A 511 9.85 -0.87 -32.43
N ARG A 512 9.47 -0.33 -33.58
CA ARG A 512 9.52 1.11 -33.86
C ARG A 512 8.27 1.55 -34.60
N GLU A 513 7.67 2.63 -34.13
CA GLU A 513 6.59 3.33 -34.82
C GLU A 513 7.11 4.64 -35.42
N LYS A 514 6.40 5.16 -36.42
CA LYS A 514 6.71 6.46 -36.99
C LYS A 514 6.40 7.55 -35.97
N ILE A 515 7.37 8.42 -35.70
CA ILE A 515 7.22 9.55 -34.76
C ILE A 515 6.01 10.42 -35.13
N CYS A 516 5.21 10.78 -34.12
CA CYS A 516 4.05 11.63 -34.31
C CYS A 516 4.41 13.13 -34.33
N ARG A 517 3.49 13.98 -34.81
CA ARG A 517 3.71 15.45 -34.85
C ARG A 517 3.92 16.06 -33.46
N GLN A 518 3.24 15.53 -32.43
CA GLN A 518 3.37 16.03 -31.06
C GLN A 518 4.77 15.72 -30.50
N ASP A 519 5.28 14.51 -30.69
CA ASP A 519 6.63 14.11 -30.26
C ASP A 519 7.70 14.88 -31.04
N THR A 520 7.47 15.17 -32.33
CA THR A 520 8.36 16.04 -33.12
C THR A 520 8.42 17.46 -32.53
N SER A 521 7.27 18.03 -32.14
CA SER A 521 7.21 19.35 -31.49
C SER A 521 7.90 19.33 -30.12
N PHE A 522 7.73 18.24 -29.36
CA PHE A 522 8.41 18.03 -28.10
C PHE A 522 9.94 18.05 -28.27
N MET A 523 10.49 17.30 -29.23
CA MET A 523 11.94 17.27 -29.47
C MET A 523 12.47 18.63 -29.93
N LYS A 524 11.71 19.38 -30.72
CA LYS A 524 12.08 20.76 -31.09
C LYS A 524 12.17 21.70 -29.89
N LYS A 525 11.29 21.52 -28.88
CA LYS A 525 11.25 22.37 -27.69
C LYS A 525 12.24 21.94 -26.61
N ASN A 526 12.32 20.65 -26.32
CA ASN A 526 13.01 20.10 -25.14
C ASN A 526 14.24 19.25 -25.50
N GLY A 527 14.49 18.95 -26.78
CA GLY A 527 15.59 18.08 -27.20
C GLY A 527 16.96 18.57 -26.71
N GLN A 528 17.21 19.89 -26.74
CA GLN A 528 18.46 20.47 -26.24
C GLN A 528 18.72 20.17 -24.76
N GLN A 529 17.68 20.15 -23.93
CA GLN A 529 17.81 19.75 -22.53
C GLN A 529 18.23 18.28 -22.44
N LEU A 530 17.53 17.37 -23.13
CA LEU A 530 17.88 15.94 -23.14
C LEU A 530 19.33 15.69 -23.57
N TYR A 531 19.77 16.35 -24.64
CA TYR A 531 21.14 16.24 -25.14
C TYR A 531 22.16 16.75 -24.12
N ARG A 532 21.85 17.87 -23.45
CA ARG A 532 22.71 18.47 -22.43
C ARG A 532 22.89 17.54 -21.24
N HIS A 533 21.82 16.92 -20.75
CA HIS A 533 21.89 16.00 -19.62
C HIS A 533 22.69 14.73 -19.95
N ILE A 534 22.58 14.22 -21.18
CA ILE A 534 23.43 13.11 -21.64
C ILE A 534 24.89 13.56 -21.75
N TYR A 535 25.14 14.76 -22.30
CA TYR A 535 26.48 15.30 -22.47
C TYR A 535 27.21 15.48 -21.14
N LEU A 536 26.59 16.19 -20.19
CA LEU A 536 27.16 16.44 -18.86
C LEU A 536 27.23 15.15 -18.05
N GLY A 537 26.19 14.31 -18.09
CA GLY A 537 26.16 13.04 -17.37
C GLY A 537 27.29 12.08 -17.76
N CYS A 538 27.82 12.15 -18.99
CA CYS A 538 29.00 11.37 -19.41
C CYS A 538 30.31 11.86 -18.78
N LYS A 539 30.37 13.12 -18.36
CA LYS A 539 31.56 13.83 -17.88
C LYS A 539 31.71 13.85 -16.35
N GLU A 540 30.85 13.13 -15.64
CA GLU A 540 30.93 13.03 -14.18
C GLU A 540 31.99 12.00 -13.74
N GLU A 541 32.81 12.35 -12.75
CA GLU A 541 33.97 11.56 -12.28
C GLU A 541 33.58 10.35 -11.43
N ASP A 542 32.39 10.33 -10.82
CA ASP A 542 31.91 9.21 -10.01
C ASP A 542 31.10 8.18 -10.82
N ASN A 543 31.07 8.32 -12.15
CA ASN A 543 30.37 7.38 -13.03
C ASN A 543 30.94 5.96 -12.97
N VAL A 544 30.06 4.98 -12.71
CA VAL A 544 30.38 3.55 -12.85
C VAL A 544 29.89 3.00 -14.19
N GLN A 545 30.26 1.76 -14.53
CA GLN A 545 29.81 1.07 -15.75
C GLN A 545 28.30 1.22 -16.01
N LYS A 546 27.48 1.03 -14.95
CA LYS A 546 26.02 1.13 -15.05
C LYS A 546 25.55 2.52 -15.53
N ASN A 547 26.26 3.60 -15.21
CA ASN A 547 25.93 4.94 -15.71
C ASN A 547 26.11 5.01 -17.23
N TYR A 548 27.23 4.50 -17.77
CA TYR A 548 27.46 4.44 -19.22
C TYR A 548 26.45 3.55 -19.94
N GLU A 549 26.05 2.42 -19.34
CA GLU A 549 24.99 1.56 -19.88
C GLU A 549 23.64 2.28 -19.98
N LEU A 550 23.26 3.04 -18.95
CA LEU A 550 22.02 3.81 -18.94
C LEU A 550 22.07 5.00 -19.92
N LEU A 551 23.21 5.68 -20.04
CA LEU A 551 23.39 6.77 -21.00
C LEU A 551 23.33 6.26 -22.45
N TYR A 552 23.95 5.11 -22.74
CA TYR A 552 23.81 4.41 -24.03
C TYR A 552 22.33 4.06 -24.30
N THR A 553 21.64 3.52 -23.29
CA THR A 553 20.22 3.18 -23.40
C THR A 553 19.36 4.43 -23.67
N SER A 554 19.67 5.58 -23.06
CA SER A 554 19.01 6.85 -23.35
C SER A 554 19.16 7.26 -24.81
N LEU A 555 20.39 7.24 -25.34
CA LEU A 555 20.65 7.57 -26.74
C LEU A 555 19.90 6.63 -27.70
N ALA A 556 19.91 5.33 -27.41
CA ALA A 556 19.20 4.32 -28.19
C ALA A 556 17.67 4.50 -28.13
N LEU A 557 17.09 4.71 -26.94
CA LEU A 557 15.65 4.94 -26.79
C LEU A 557 15.18 6.23 -27.47
N ILE A 558 15.93 7.34 -27.35
CA ILE A 558 15.60 8.57 -28.09
C ILE A 558 15.64 8.30 -29.60
N THR A 559 16.61 7.52 -30.08
CA THR A 559 16.71 7.12 -31.50
C THR A 559 15.51 6.28 -31.96
N ILE A 560 15.07 5.32 -31.15
CA ILE A 560 13.97 4.43 -31.49
C ILE A 560 12.62 5.17 -31.42
N GLU A 561 12.36 5.87 -30.32
CA GLU A 561 11.05 6.39 -29.96
C GLU A 561 10.79 7.81 -30.46
N LEU A 562 11.82 8.66 -30.50
CA LEU A 562 11.68 10.12 -30.63
C LEU A 562 12.46 10.72 -31.80
N ALA A 563 13.19 9.93 -32.58
CA ALA A 563 14.03 10.47 -33.64
C ALA A 563 13.36 10.51 -35.02
N ASN A 564 13.33 11.71 -35.59
CA ASN A 564 13.26 11.96 -37.03
C ASN A 564 14.67 12.23 -37.59
N GLU A 565 14.78 12.57 -38.87
CA GLU A 565 16.05 12.85 -39.53
C GLU A 565 16.87 13.96 -38.85
N GLU A 566 16.23 15.04 -38.39
CA GLU A 566 16.90 16.13 -37.68
C GLU A 566 17.46 15.67 -36.32
N VAL A 567 16.67 14.95 -35.54
CA VAL A 567 17.06 14.44 -34.22
C VAL A 567 18.20 13.43 -34.34
N VAL A 568 18.18 12.55 -35.36
CA VAL A 568 19.32 11.63 -35.63
C VAL A 568 20.61 12.41 -35.81
N ILE A 569 20.58 13.49 -36.60
CA ILE A 569 21.78 14.31 -36.85
C ILE A 569 22.26 14.99 -35.56
N ASP A 570 21.34 15.51 -34.75
CA ASP A 570 21.70 16.10 -33.46
C ASP A 570 22.30 15.08 -32.49
N LEU A 571 21.83 13.83 -32.49
CA LEU A 571 22.41 12.76 -31.66
C LEU A 571 23.80 12.31 -32.18
N ILE A 572 24.02 12.30 -33.51
CA ILE A 572 25.35 12.05 -34.07
C ILE A 572 26.32 13.19 -33.69
N ARG A 573 25.87 14.45 -33.78
CA ARG A 573 26.65 15.62 -33.34
C ARG A 573 27.00 15.54 -31.86
N LEU A 574 26.06 15.11 -31.03
CA LEU A 574 26.29 14.87 -29.61
C LEU A 574 27.35 13.78 -29.38
N ALA A 575 27.28 12.66 -30.10
CA ALA A 575 28.25 11.57 -30.00
C ALA A 575 29.67 12.01 -30.40
N ILE A 576 29.79 12.82 -31.46
CA ILE A 576 31.07 13.41 -31.87
C ILE A 576 31.59 14.37 -30.80
N ALA A 577 30.74 15.26 -30.26
CA ALA A 577 31.15 16.19 -29.20
C ALA A 577 31.60 15.48 -27.91
N LEU A 578 30.97 14.34 -27.57
CA LEU A 578 31.42 13.49 -26.47
C LEU A 578 32.80 12.89 -26.73
N GLN A 579 33.03 12.37 -27.94
CA GLN A 579 34.36 11.90 -28.35
C GLN A 579 35.40 13.01 -28.23
N ASP A 580 35.14 14.18 -28.79
CA ASP A 580 36.07 15.31 -28.79
C ASP A 580 36.37 15.78 -27.36
N SER A 581 35.37 15.81 -26.48
CA SER A 581 35.56 16.13 -25.07
C SER A 581 36.50 15.15 -24.37
N ALA A 582 36.39 13.85 -24.65
CA ALA A 582 37.30 12.84 -24.09
C ALA A 582 38.72 12.92 -24.68
N ILE A 583 38.89 13.43 -25.90
CA ILE A 583 40.21 13.64 -26.53
C ILE A 583 40.90 14.87 -25.92
N ILE A 584 40.23 16.03 -25.96
CA ILE A 584 40.78 17.32 -25.51
C ILE A 584 40.97 17.31 -23.99
N ASN A 585 40.03 16.71 -23.26
CA ASN A 585 40.05 16.52 -21.82
C ASN A 585 40.20 17.81 -21.01
N GLU A 586 39.45 18.86 -21.37
CA GLU A 586 39.48 20.16 -20.67
C GLU A 586 39.11 20.02 -19.18
N ASP A 587 38.24 19.06 -18.85
CA ASP A 587 37.76 18.83 -17.48
C ASP A 587 38.65 17.87 -16.66
N ASN A 588 39.83 17.49 -17.16
CA ASN A 588 40.79 16.62 -16.47
C ASN A 588 40.26 15.23 -16.05
N LEU A 589 39.34 14.66 -16.82
CA LEU A 589 38.73 13.37 -16.50
C LEU A 589 39.77 12.23 -16.40
N PRO A 590 39.63 11.31 -15.42
CA PRO A 590 40.46 10.12 -15.34
C PRO A 590 40.34 9.25 -16.60
N MET A 591 41.41 8.52 -16.92
CA MET A 591 41.51 7.74 -18.17
C MET A 591 40.38 6.72 -18.35
N PHE A 592 39.89 6.13 -17.25
CA PHE A 592 38.74 5.23 -17.27
C PHE A 592 37.50 5.90 -17.88
N HIS A 593 37.16 7.11 -17.43
CA HIS A 593 35.99 7.84 -17.93
C HIS A 593 36.17 8.26 -19.38
N ARG A 594 37.36 8.72 -19.75
CA ARG A 594 37.69 9.05 -21.15
C ARG A 594 37.48 7.84 -22.08
N CYS A 595 37.99 6.67 -21.67
CA CYS A 595 37.79 5.43 -22.41
C CYS A 595 36.32 4.95 -22.38
N GLY A 596 35.62 5.15 -21.25
CA GLY A 596 34.19 4.86 -21.11
C GLY A 596 33.32 5.68 -22.06
N ILE A 597 33.61 6.97 -22.22
CA ILE A 597 32.96 7.85 -23.21
C ILE A 597 33.23 7.33 -24.62
N MET A 598 34.48 6.96 -24.94
CA MET A 598 34.85 6.41 -26.25
C MET A 598 34.09 5.13 -26.58
N ALA A 599 33.94 4.24 -25.60
CA ALA A 599 33.17 3.01 -25.71
C ALA A 599 31.67 3.26 -25.89
N LEU A 600 31.10 4.22 -25.16
CA LEU A 600 29.72 4.67 -25.33
C LEU A 600 29.47 5.21 -26.73
N VAL A 601 30.36 6.06 -27.23
CA VAL A 601 30.27 6.60 -28.60
C VAL A 601 30.38 5.49 -29.64
N ALA A 602 31.30 4.53 -29.47
CA ALA A 602 31.44 3.40 -30.39
C ALA A 602 30.16 2.55 -30.45
N ALA A 603 29.62 2.18 -29.29
CA ALA A 603 28.39 1.40 -29.20
C ALA A 603 27.19 2.14 -29.79
N TYR A 604 27.07 3.44 -29.51
CA TYR A 604 25.96 4.24 -30.02
C TYR A 604 26.06 4.45 -31.54
N LEU A 605 27.23 4.80 -32.06
CA LEU A 605 27.41 5.01 -33.51
C LEU A 605 27.21 3.71 -34.29
N ASN A 606 27.65 2.57 -33.75
CA ASN A 606 27.34 1.24 -34.29
C ASN A 606 25.83 0.97 -34.36
N PHE A 607 25.10 1.31 -33.30
CA PHE A 607 23.66 1.13 -33.24
C PHE A 607 22.92 2.04 -34.22
N VAL A 608 23.20 3.36 -34.17
CA VAL A 608 22.48 4.33 -35.01
C VAL A 608 22.79 4.15 -36.50
N SER A 609 24.01 3.75 -36.87
CA SER A 609 24.34 3.49 -38.28
C SER A 609 23.48 2.38 -38.87
N GLN A 610 23.31 1.28 -38.13
CA GLN A 610 22.47 0.16 -38.54
C GLN A 610 20.98 0.54 -38.54
N MET A 611 20.53 1.37 -37.59
CA MET A 611 19.14 1.83 -37.51
C MET A 611 18.73 2.76 -38.66
N ILE A 612 19.64 3.61 -39.15
CA ILE A 612 19.36 4.47 -40.32
C ILE A 612 19.61 3.75 -41.65
N ALA A 613 20.30 2.61 -41.62
CA ALA A 613 20.57 1.74 -42.76
C ALA A 613 21.23 2.44 -43.96
N VAL A 614 22.10 3.44 -43.72
CA VAL A 614 22.91 4.09 -44.75
C VAL A 614 24.20 3.28 -44.95
N PRO A 615 24.40 2.57 -46.08
CA PRO A 615 25.49 1.60 -46.21
C PRO A 615 26.89 2.21 -46.05
N ALA A 616 27.13 3.39 -46.62
CA ALA A 616 28.42 4.07 -46.51
C ALA A 616 28.75 4.45 -45.05
N PHE A 617 27.74 4.86 -44.27
CA PHE A 617 27.92 5.18 -42.86
C PHE A 617 28.17 3.92 -42.02
N CYS A 618 27.42 2.83 -42.26
CA CYS A 618 27.67 1.53 -41.64
C CYS A 618 29.10 1.02 -41.90
N GLN A 619 29.57 1.13 -43.15
CA GLN A 619 30.93 0.73 -43.53
C GLN A 619 31.99 1.58 -42.80
N HIS A 620 31.81 2.90 -42.74
CA HIS A 620 32.73 3.77 -42.02
C HIS A 620 32.80 3.41 -40.53
N VAL A 621 31.65 3.26 -39.88
CA VAL A 621 31.58 2.92 -38.45
C VAL A 621 32.20 1.54 -38.18
N SER A 622 31.89 0.54 -39.01
CA SER A 622 32.46 -0.81 -38.88
C SER A 622 33.98 -0.80 -39.01
N LYS A 623 34.52 -0.04 -39.96
CA LYS A 623 35.97 0.11 -40.15
C LYS A 623 36.65 0.71 -38.91
N VAL A 624 36.08 1.75 -38.31
CA VAL A 624 36.64 2.35 -37.09
C VAL A 624 36.62 1.35 -35.93
N ILE A 625 35.54 0.57 -35.79
CA ILE A 625 35.42 -0.46 -34.75
C ILE A 625 36.44 -1.59 -34.95
N GLU A 626 36.68 -2.02 -36.18
CA GLU A 626 37.68 -3.02 -36.53
C GLU A 626 39.10 -2.56 -36.14
N ILE A 627 39.47 -1.32 -36.49
CA ILE A 627 40.77 -0.74 -36.12
C ILE A 627 40.89 -0.62 -34.59
N ARG A 628 39.84 -0.15 -33.90
CA ARG A 628 39.80 -0.12 -32.42
C ARG A 628 39.98 -1.51 -31.81
N THR A 629 39.41 -2.54 -32.42
CA THR A 629 39.54 -3.93 -31.93
C THR A 629 41.00 -4.40 -31.98
N MET A 630 41.75 -3.99 -33.01
CA MET A 630 43.14 -4.38 -33.20
C MET A 630 44.12 -3.53 -32.38
N GLU A 631 43.92 -2.21 -32.30
CA GLU A 631 44.93 -1.27 -31.82
C GLU A 631 44.58 -0.58 -30.49
N ALA A 632 43.28 -0.41 -30.19
CA ALA A 632 42.81 0.33 -29.02
C ALA A 632 41.55 -0.30 -28.40
N PRO A 633 41.61 -1.57 -27.93
CA PRO A 633 40.43 -2.29 -27.47
C PRO A 633 39.75 -1.61 -26.26
N TYR A 634 40.48 -0.84 -25.45
CA TYR A 634 39.94 -0.03 -24.34
C TYR A 634 38.98 1.10 -24.80
N PHE A 635 38.87 1.40 -26.10
CA PHE A 635 37.81 2.25 -26.65
C PHE A 635 36.52 1.51 -26.99
N LEU A 636 36.43 0.22 -26.65
CA LEU A 636 35.26 -0.61 -26.90
C LEU A 636 34.66 -1.12 -25.58
N PRO A 637 33.32 -1.18 -25.50
CA PRO A 637 32.61 -1.55 -24.27
C PRO A 637 32.99 -2.94 -23.76
N GLU A 638 33.28 -3.88 -24.65
CA GLU A 638 33.64 -5.26 -24.31
C GLU A 638 34.93 -5.37 -23.50
N HIS A 639 35.78 -4.33 -23.49
CA HIS A 639 37.08 -4.37 -22.82
C HIS A 639 37.19 -3.37 -21.68
N ILE A 640 36.70 -2.14 -21.83
CA ILE A 640 36.81 -1.10 -20.79
C ILE A 640 36.06 -1.47 -19.51
N PHE A 641 34.95 -2.20 -19.64
CA PHE A 641 34.10 -2.60 -18.52
C PHE A 641 34.37 -4.04 -18.03
N ARG A 642 35.48 -4.67 -18.43
CA ARG A 642 35.93 -5.94 -17.84
C ARG A 642 36.75 -5.72 -16.57
N ASP A 643 36.68 -6.69 -15.66
CA ASP A 643 37.58 -6.76 -14.51
C ASP A 643 39.05 -6.80 -14.99
N LYS A 644 39.86 -5.84 -14.53
CA LYS A 644 41.29 -5.66 -14.86
C LYS A 644 41.57 -5.19 -16.31
N CYS A 645 40.85 -4.18 -16.78
CA CYS A 645 41.18 -3.49 -18.04
C CYS A 645 42.55 -2.78 -17.96
N MET A 646 43.36 -2.92 -19.02
CA MET A 646 44.63 -2.19 -19.17
C MET A 646 44.37 -0.85 -19.84
N LEU A 647 44.41 0.23 -19.07
CA LEU A 647 44.19 1.59 -19.56
C LEU A 647 45.44 2.17 -20.25
N PRO A 648 45.28 2.96 -21.33
CA PRO A 648 46.40 3.64 -21.98
C PRO A 648 46.99 4.73 -21.08
N LYS A 649 48.28 5.05 -21.26
CA LYS A 649 48.95 6.12 -20.50
C LYS A 649 48.60 7.53 -21.00
N SER A 650 48.27 7.68 -22.29
CA SER A 650 47.88 8.94 -22.93
C SER A 650 47.10 8.63 -24.20
N LEU A 651 46.17 9.51 -24.59
CA LEU A 651 45.43 9.44 -25.85
C LEU A 651 46.11 10.22 -27.00
N GLU A 652 47.16 11.00 -26.72
CA GLU A 652 47.83 11.88 -27.69
C GLU A 652 48.56 11.13 -28.82
N LYS A 653 48.84 9.83 -28.61
CA LYS A 653 49.55 8.97 -29.56
C LYS A 653 48.64 8.21 -30.53
N HIS A 654 47.32 8.39 -30.45
CA HIS A 654 46.39 7.68 -31.32
C HIS A 654 46.25 8.35 -32.69
N GLU A 655 46.28 7.51 -33.73
CA GLU A 655 46.07 7.94 -35.10
C GLU A 655 44.61 8.37 -35.34
N LYS A 656 44.40 9.26 -36.32
CA LYS A 656 43.07 9.77 -36.67
C LYS A 656 42.09 8.68 -37.12
N ASP A 657 42.59 7.51 -37.53
CA ASP A 657 41.77 6.40 -37.98
C ASP A 657 41.09 5.62 -36.84
N LEU A 658 41.50 5.86 -35.59
CA LEU A 658 40.80 5.37 -34.39
C LEU A 658 39.57 6.22 -34.01
N TYR A 659 39.39 7.38 -34.63
CA TYR A 659 38.34 8.34 -34.29
C TYR A 659 37.25 8.39 -35.35
N PHE A 660 36.03 8.63 -34.89
CA PHE A 660 34.92 8.95 -35.78
C PHE A 660 35.06 10.39 -36.26
N LEU A 661 35.43 10.59 -37.53
CA LEU A 661 35.74 11.92 -38.06
C LEU A 661 34.50 12.56 -38.68
N THR A 662 34.19 13.79 -38.28
CA THR A 662 33.00 14.54 -38.74
C THR A 662 32.90 14.63 -40.26
N ASN A 663 34.02 14.86 -40.96
CA ASN A 663 34.03 14.94 -42.42
C ASN A 663 33.73 13.58 -43.09
N LYS A 664 34.33 12.48 -42.60
CA LYS A 664 34.03 11.12 -43.12
C LYS A 664 32.57 10.74 -42.87
N ILE A 665 32.02 11.10 -41.70
CA ILE A 665 30.59 10.90 -41.41
C ILE A 665 29.71 11.74 -42.34
N ALA A 666 30.03 13.03 -42.52
CA ALA A 666 29.29 13.92 -43.40
C ALA A 666 29.27 13.41 -44.85
N GLU A 667 30.42 12.97 -45.37
CA GLU A 667 30.54 12.35 -46.68
C GLU A 667 29.68 11.07 -46.79
N SER A 668 29.71 10.22 -45.76
CA SER A 668 28.96 8.96 -45.73
C SER A 668 27.43 9.14 -45.66
N LEU A 669 26.96 10.26 -45.14
CA LEU A 669 25.54 10.62 -45.08
C LEU A 669 25.11 11.48 -46.29
N GLY A 670 26.06 11.95 -47.11
CA GLY A 670 25.78 12.75 -48.29
C GLY A 670 24.79 12.08 -49.25
N GLY A 671 23.73 12.79 -49.64
CA GLY A 671 22.73 12.29 -50.59
C GLY A 671 21.68 11.32 -50.01
N SER A 672 21.68 11.06 -48.70
CA SER A 672 20.75 10.12 -48.04
C SER A 672 19.53 10.77 -47.37
N GLY A 673 19.26 12.05 -47.66
CA GLY A 673 18.14 12.83 -47.07
C GLY A 673 18.45 13.50 -45.73
N TYR A 674 19.55 13.14 -45.08
CA TYR A 674 20.03 13.79 -43.87
C TYR A 674 20.80 15.09 -44.17
N SER A 675 20.55 16.15 -43.39
CA SER A 675 21.18 17.46 -43.59
C SER A 675 22.65 17.45 -43.18
N PHE A 676 23.55 17.41 -44.17
CA PHE A 676 25.00 17.44 -43.96
C PHE A 676 25.48 18.78 -43.37
N GLU A 677 24.80 19.89 -43.68
CA GLU A 677 25.17 21.25 -43.25
C GLU A 677 25.05 21.45 -41.74
N ARG A 678 24.15 20.74 -41.06
CA ARG A 678 24.04 20.80 -39.59
C ARG A 678 25.13 20.03 -38.88
N LEU A 679 25.65 18.95 -39.49
CA LEU A 679 26.67 18.10 -38.87
C LEU A 679 28.02 18.83 -38.72
N SER A 680 28.32 19.79 -39.60
CA SER A 680 29.54 20.60 -39.54
C SER A 680 29.53 21.61 -38.39
N VAL A 681 28.37 21.89 -37.78
CA VAL A 681 28.25 22.75 -36.59
C VAL A 681 28.43 21.86 -35.35
N PRO A 682 29.49 22.04 -34.54
CA PRO A 682 29.67 21.25 -33.32
C PRO A 682 28.47 21.39 -32.37
N TYR A 683 28.17 20.34 -31.61
CA TYR A 683 27.23 20.46 -30.52
C TYR A 683 27.86 21.28 -29.39
N VAL A 684 27.12 22.28 -28.88
CA VAL A 684 27.53 23.09 -27.73
C VAL A 684 26.42 23.00 -26.69
N PRO A 685 26.68 22.49 -25.47
CA PRO A 685 25.67 22.43 -24.43
C PRO A 685 25.25 23.85 -24.04
N GLN A 686 23.95 24.16 -24.17
CA GLN A 686 23.43 25.48 -23.82
C GLN A 686 23.33 25.63 -22.30
N VAL A 687 23.76 26.78 -21.79
CA VAL A 687 23.69 27.14 -20.36
C VAL A 687 22.24 27.50 -20.01
N THR A 688 21.67 26.84 -19.01
CA THR A 688 20.33 27.15 -18.48
C THR A 688 20.41 28.12 -17.31
N ASP A 689 19.29 28.75 -16.92
CA ASP A 689 19.29 29.69 -15.79
C ASP A 689 19.69 29.03 -14.44
N GLU A 690 19.57 27.70 -14.31
CA GLU A 690 20.06 26.95 -13.15
C GLU A 690 21.59 27.02 -12.98
N ASP A 691 22.34 27.02 -14.09
CA ASP A 691 23.81 27.12 -14.07
C ASP A 691 24.31 28.47 -13.55
N ARG A 692 23.49 29.52 -13.66
CA ARG A 692 23.80 30.86 -13.13
C ARG A 692 23.68 30.90 -11.61
N LEU A 693 22.85 30.03 -11.03
CA LEU A 693 22.61 29.94 -9.59
C LEU A 693 23.65 29.03 -8.91
N SER A 694 24.05 27.93 -9.54
CA SER A 694 25.13 27.06 -9.04
C SER A 694 26.50 27.76 -9.04
N ARG A 695 26.84 28.49 -10.12
CA ARG A 695 28.09 29.26 -10.22
C ARG A 695 28.21 30.41 -9.23
N ARG A 696 27.10 30.97 -8.73
CA ARG A 696 27.13 32.04 -7.72
C ARG A 696 27.69 31.60 -6.36
N LYS A 697 27.69 30.30 -6.04
CA LYS A 697 28.32 29.77 -4.82
C LYS A 697 29.84 29.66 -4.94
N SER A 698 30.39 29.45 -6.14
CA SER A 698 31.84 29.27 -6.34
C SER A 698 32.65 30.57 -6.22
N ILE A 699 32.03 31.75 -6.42
CA ILE A 699 32.78 33.02 -6.48
C ILE A 699 32.97 33.70 -5.12
N VAL A 700 32.32 33.23 -4.06
CA VAL A 700 32.37 33.85 -2.72
C VAL A 700 33.52 33.30 -1.86
N ASP A 701 34.14 32.17 -2.23
CA ASP A 701 35.18 31.50 -1.44
C ASP A 701 36.62 31.88 -1.80
N THR A 702 36.87 32.99 -2.51
CA THR A 702 38.25 33.39 -2.88
C THR A 702 38.62 34.85 -2.65
N VAL A 703 37.99 35.54 -1.70
CA VAL A 703 38.54 36.80 -1.16
C VAL A 703 38.34 36.87 0.35
N SER A 704 39.28 36.31 1.11
CA SER A 704 39.46 36.64 2.53
C SER A 704 40.95 36.63 2.88
N ILE A 705 41.66 37.65 2.40
CA ILE A 705 42.91 38.12 3.01
C ILE A 705 42.82 39.64 3.12
N GLN A 706 42.40 40.15 4.28
CA GLN A 706 43.00 41.32 4.96
C GLN A 706 42.31 41.64 6.29
N VAL A 707 43.04 41.29 7.36
CA VAL A 707 43.26 42.00 8.65
C VAL A 707 42.27 43.10 9.06
N ASP A 708 41.55 42.84 10.15
CA ASP A 708 40.81 43.83 10.95
C ASP A 708 41.75 44.84 11.64
N ILE A 709 41.55 46.14 11.39
CA ILE A 709 41.91 47.22 12.31
C ILE A 709 40.75 48.22 12.40
N LEU A 710 40.26 48.41 13.63
CA LEU A 710 39.18 49.28 14.09
C LEU A 710 39.26 50.73 13.57
N SER A 711 38.10 51.36 13.30
CA SER A 711 37.69 52.67 13.88
C SER A 711 36.32 53.17 13.40
N ASN A 712 35.56 53.73 14.36
CA ASN A 712 34.32 54.50 14.20
C ASN A 712 34.46 55.71 13.25
N ASN A 713 33.44 55.99 12.42
CA ASN A 713 32.68 57.26 12.36
C ASN A 713 31.72 57.33 11.14
N VAL A 714 30.56 57.95 11.39
CA VAL A 714 29.35 58.23 10.56
C VAL A 714 29.55 59.53 9.71
N PRO A 715 28.68 59.98 8.76
CA PRO A 715 27.69 59.38 7.83
C PRO A 715 27.93 59.73 6.32
N SER A 716 27.02 59.20 5.47
CA SER A 716 26.27 59.87 4.37
C SER A 716 26.49 59.34 2.94
N ASP A 717 25.35 58.90 2.36
CA ASP A 717 24.93 58.83 0.94
C ASP A 717 25.76 57.94 -0.01
N ASP A 718 25.21 57.11 -0.91
CA ASP A 718 23.94 57.18 -1.64
C ASP A 718 23.66 55.83 -2.38
N VAL A 719 22.39 55.59 -2.75
CA VAL A 719 21.87 54.67 -3.81
C VAL A 719 21.84 53.12 -3.63
N ILE A 720 20.62 52.59 -3.91
CA ILE A 720 20.20 51.28 -4.47
C ILE A 720 19.31 50.44 -3.53
N THR A 721 18.07 50.89 -3.35
CA THR A 721 16.91 50.02 -3.10
C THR A 721 15.82 50.35 -4.10
N SER A 722 15.90 49.75 -5.29
CA SER A 722 14.84 49.74 -6.29
C SER A 722 15.16 48.66 -7.32
N ASN A 723 14.46 47.52 -7.21
CA ASN A 723 14.17 46.49 -8.23
C ASN A 723 14.27 45.07 -7.70
N CYS A 724 13.32 44.65 -6.86
CA CYS A 724 12.90 43.24 -6.80
C CYS A 724 11.43 43.04 -6.37
N TYR A 725 10.58 44.04 -6.59
CA TYR A 725 9.13 43.98 -6.30
C TYR A 725 8.23 44.27 -7.52
N SER A 726 8.77 44.31 -8.75
CA SER A 726 7.97 44.62 -9.95
C SER A 726 7.58 43.43 -10.84
N SER A 727 7.98 42.20 -10.51
CA SER A 727 7.64 41.01 -11.34
C SER A 727 6.60 40.07 -10.73
N LEU A 728 6.21 40.25 -9.46
CA LEU A 728 5.20 39.42 -8.78
C LEU A 728 3.79 40.04 -8.76
N LEU A 729 3.62 41.28 -9.22
CA LEU A 729 2.32 41.98 -9.25
C LEU A 729 1.69 42.12 -10.65
N LYS A 730 2.26 41.48 -11.69
CA LYS A 730 1.67 41.45 -13.04
C LYS A 730 0.87 40.19 -13.38
N TYR A 731 0.75 39.22 -12.48
CA TYR A 731 -0.02 37.98 -12.72
C TYR A 731 -1.32 37.86 -11.91
N LEU A 732 -1.74 38.89 -11.18
CA LEU A 732 -2.95 38.87 -10.34
C LEU A 732 -4.06 39.87 -10.74
N VAL A 733 -4.10 40.35 -11.99
CA VAL A 733 -5.12 41.32 -12.46
C VAL A 733 -5.99 40.84 -13.64
N HIS A 734 -5.86 39.59 -14.10
CA HIS A 734 -6.79 39.04 -15.11
C HIS A 734 -7.47 37.76 -14.65
N LEU A 735 -8.40 37.88 -13.69
CA LEU A 735 -9.52 36.96 -13.46
C LEU A 735 -10.63 37.73 -12.72
N ARG A 736 -11.32 38.64 -13.42
CA ARG A 736 -12.66 39.11 -13.01
C ARG A 736 -13.68 38.11 -13.53
N LEU A 737 -14.07 37.16 -12.69
CA LEU A 737 -15.30 36.38 -12.86
C LEU A 737 -16.48 37.24 -12.34
N PRO A 738 -17.57 37.41 -13.11
CA PRO A 738 -18.75 38.10 -12.62
C PRO A 738 -19.57 37.19 -11.69
N VAL A 739 -19.93 37.76 -10.54
CA VAL A 739 -20.91 37.24 -9.59
C VAL A 739 -22.29 37.22 -10.28
N LEU A 740 -22.86 36.04 -10.48
CA LEU A 740 -24.26 35.88 -10.88
C LEU A 740 -25.09 35.56 -9.64
N THR A 741 -25.84 36.57 -9.21
CA THR A 741 -26.90 36.55 -8.22
C THR A 741 -28.04 35.68 -8.71
N LEU A 742 -28.37 34.61 -7.97
CA LEU A 742 -29.58 33.81 -8.17
C LEU A 742 -30.78 34.60 -7.61
N GLN A 743 -31.60 35.16 -8.49
CA GLN A 743 -32.97 35.58 -8.18
C GLN A 743 -33.96 34.57 -8.76
N PHE A 744 -34.73 33.96 -7.87
CA PHE A 744 -35.94 33.22 -8.17
C PHE A 744 -37.03 34.17 -8.68
N GLN A 745 -37.63 33.89 -9.84
CA GLN A 745 -39.04 34.14 -10.11
C GLN A 745 -39.61 33.11 -11.13
N PRO A 746 -40.92 32.80 -11.09
CA PRO A 746 -41.49 31.58 -11.68
C PRO A 746 -42.27 31.80 -12.99
N GLN A 747 -42.58 30.66 -13.65
CA GLN A 747 -43.60 30.39 -14.70
C GLN A 747 -43.19 30.53 -16.18
N PRO A 748 -43.95 29.94 -17.17
CA PRO A 748 -45.01 28.93 -17.11
C PRO A 748 -44.78 27.69 -18.01
N THR A 749 -45.71 26.75 -17.87
CA THR A 749 -46.05 25.59 -18.70
C THR A 749 -45.97 25.79 -20.23
N GLU A 750 -45.45 24.79 -20.96
CA GLU A 750 -46.19 24.22 -22.10
C GLU A 750 -45.65 22.86 -22.56
N ASN A 751 -46.60 22.04 -22.98
CA ASN A 751 -46.53 20.66 -23.45
C ASN A 751 -45.54 20.44 -24.60
N HIS A 752 -44.96 19.24 -24.69
CA HIS A 752 -45.17 18.36 -25.86
C HIS A 752 -44.64 16.94 -25.64
N LEU A 753 -45.61 16.02 -25.59
CA LEU A 753 -45.68 14.71 -26.27
C LEU A 753 -44.51 13.71 -26.17
N VAL A 754 -44.78 12.73 -25.32
CA VAL A 754 -44.42 11.31 -25.37
C VAL A 754 -44.75 10.69 -26.75
N ASN A 755 -43.85 9.85 -27.30
CA ASN A 755 -44.20 8.52 -27.85
C ASN A 755 -43.02 7.73 -28.46
N PHE A 756 -42.88 6.47 -27.97
CA PHE A 756 -42.43 5.18 -28.56
C PHE A 756 -41.04 5.09 -29.24
N PHE A 757 -40.16 4.11 -28.97
CA PHE A 757 -40.31 2.70 -28.54
C PHE A 757 -39.20 2.30 -27.55
#